data_AF-A0A250WT84-F1
#
_entry.id   AF-A0A250WT84-F1
#
_cell.length_a   1.000
_cell.length_b   1.000
_cell.length_c   1.000
_cell.angle_alpha   90.00
_cell.angle_beta   90.00
_cell.angle_gamma   90.00
#
_symmetry.space_group_name_H-M   'P 1'
#
loop_
_entity.id
_entity.type
_entity.pdbx_description
1 polymer ?
#
loop_
_entity_poly.entity_id
_entity_poly.type
_entity_poly.pdbx_seq_one_letter_code
_entity_poly.pdbx_strand_id
1 'polypeptide(L)'
;MASADTAHLSPPASVMVDVSIVSRYWAEFDLEGRRSTLDEVGLKIAEHQEEAMQNRKKLAEATKDFKKTHAEDPNAKAYGTLLRLYQEEIDRLTKRAKHGEGAFLTLYEKLSEAPDPSPALSQAFETASKATDLEAQLRKVSQELAEYKAESTQIKNQDLTIRKLEEKVRALEAHADEKDREVQEAQQKAAAEADAARMTQMQDREKELSAMLAQAHSSLAAMQKLHQASQNQLFALQSASEEENVGRQTELELASSELERAQERLTALTREKQQLIQQLASQKDAASKTESNTPTSATVEEGLRSELGLQREVASRLRSEVASLKQELDEAHSMWQVRTDGLKASLAATEQHALALERELGMRPTVHLVEELRQQIRVLQAVGYNAVDEDDEYEGANPGEAGTHDTVSAAPFSSLSGRALSTAATTGRGAVGSMESALLQKNRHLEHELTMARLRGADAKAGLDAAQARVTELETQVSQKQQLIDRLEEDLLASRTGPTVSTSGGSNPSRGAAANRTTSKLSGLLKGSSSSTHGASGGSDAAEEEEEGEEEAAQDSSMLRVLCNQRDRFRQRAVELEEELSRVKGDLAAAKSEAAAAKADNIALVERLRYVHGYKKQEGRDVETGSAGAEVERKYTKIYEEGINPFKEFQGQQRERQKQRMGVADRAMYKFGNLVFGSQGVRLFTFIYLIVLHLLVFGSLVRMTHHSSSQLYEHQQSVLDSKHDAMGVMHHDEQGSSAASHTTGVLSRLP
;
A
#
# COMPACT_ATOMS: atom_id res chain seq x y z
N MET A 1 36.29 38.30 32.82
CA MET A 1 36.86 38.97 34.00
C MET A 1 37.14 37.91 35.05
N ALA A 2 38.27 37.98 35.75
CA ALA A 2 38.65 37.14 36.89
C ALA A 2 38.68 35.61 36.67
N SER A 3 39.54 35.14 35.76
CA SER A 3 40.20 33.82 35.96
C SER A 3 41.34 34.04 36.95
N ALA A 4 41.07 33.85 38.24
CA ALA A 4 42.09 33.93 39.28
C ALA A 4 42.71 32.54 39.50
N ASP A 5 44.04 32.46 39.45
CA ASP A 5 44.79 31.25 39.80
C ASP A 5 44.48 30.81 41.24
N THR A 6 43.66 29.77 41.36
CA THR A 6 43.36 29.07 42.63
C THR A 6 43.99 27.67 42.67
N ALA A 7 45.02 27.44 41.84
CA ALA A 7 45.66 26.14 41.64
C ALA A 7 46.65 25.71 42.74
N HIS A 8 46.80 26.46 43.84
CA HIS A 8 47.94 26.30 44.76
C HIS A 8 47.61 26.26 46.27
N LEU A 9 46.35 26.03 46.63
CA LEU A 9 45.88 26.06 48.04
C LEU A 9 45.62 24.68 48.68
N SER A 10 45.68 23.57 47.94
CA SER A 10 45.60 22.24 48.55
C SER A 10 46.91 21.95 49.31
N PRO A 11 46.91 21.75 50.64
CA PRO A 11 48.03 21.08 51.29
C PRO A 11 48.14 19.67 50.69
N PRO A 12 49.32 19.21 50.23
CA PRO A 12 49.44 17.88 49.66
C PRO A 12 49.05 16.83 50.71
N ALA A 13 48.48 15.70 50.28
CA ALA A 13 47.95 14.67 51.19
C ALA A 13 48.96 14.20 52.27
N SER A 14 50.27 14.28 51.98
CA SER A 14 51.35 14.14 52.97
C SER A 14 51.13 15.01 54.20
N VAL A 15 50.92 16.33 54.02
CA VAL A 15 50.78 17.30 55.11
C VAL A 15 49.59 16.97 56.02
N MET A 16 48.50 16.41 55.50
CA MET A 16 47.38 15.96 56.33
C MET A 16 47.72 14.71 57.15
N VAL A 17 48.44 13.76 56.55
CA VAL A 17 48.98 12.60 57.27
C VAL A 17 49.95 13.05 58.36
N ASP A 18 50.88 13.95 58.03
CA ASP A 18 51.88 14.51 58.93
C ASP A 18 51.23 15.26 60.11
N VAL A 19 50.25 16.14 59.85
CA VAL A 19 49.48 16.83 60.90
C VAL A 19 48.69 15.84 61.77
N SER A 20 48.12 14.77 61.20
CA SER A 20 47.42 13.73 61.99
C SER A 20 48.36 12.97 62.93
N ILE A 21 49.61 12.71 62.50
CA ILE A 21 50.63 12.02 63.29
C ILE A 21 51.12 12.94 64.42
N VAL A 22 51.40 14.21 64.12
CA VAL A 22 51.86 15.19 65.10
C VAL A 22 50.76 15.52 66.11
N SER A 23 49.50 15.67 65.69
CA SER A 23 48.36 15.88 66.58
C SER A 23 48.18 14.71 67.55
N ARG A 24 48.21 13.46 67.04
CA ARG A 24 48.13 12.25 67.88
C ARG A 24 49.28 12.17 68.88
N TYR A 25 50.51 12.44 68.45
CA TYR A 25 51.68 12.44 69.33
C TYR A 25 51.54 13.43 70.49
N TRP A 26 51.09 14.67 70.23
CA TRP A 26 50.90 15.66 71.30
C TRP A 26 49.72 15.33 72.23
N ALA A 27 48.65 14.74 71.70
CA ALA A 27 47.55 14.23 72.53
C ALA A 27 47.99 13.07 73.43
N GLU A 28 48.78 12.12 72.93
CA GLU A 28 49.36 11.01 73.70
C GLU A 28 50.48 11.47 74.65
N PHE A 29 51.15 12.58 74.33
CA PHE A 29 52.17 13.16 75.20
C PHE A 29 51.55 13.75 76.48
N ASP A 30 50.32 14.26 76.44
CA ASP A 30 49.60 14.86 77.57
C ASP A 30 50.47 15.89 78.33
N LEU A 31 50.70 17.03 77.70
CA LEU A 31 51.52 18.10 78.27
C LEU A 31 50.89 18.69 79.55
N GLU A 32 49.58 18.65 79.72
CA GLU A 32 48.89 19.17 80.90
C GLU A 32 49.04 18.22 82.10
N GLY A 33 48.81 16.91 81.92
CA GLY A 33 49.08 15.91 82.96
C GLY A 33 50.56 15.82 83.34
N ARG A 34 51.47 15.97 82.36
CA ARG A 34 52.92 16.04 82.64
C ARG A 34 53.33 17.29 83.41
N ARG A 35 52.71 18.44 83.20
CA ARG A 35 52.97 19.65 84.00
C ARG A 35 52.74 19.39 85.48
N SER A 36 51.57 18.89 85.85
CA SER A 36 51.27 18.58 87.26
C SER A 36 52.32 17.66 87.92
N THR A 37 52.85 16.69 87.16
CA THR A 37 53.93 15.81 87.65
C THR A 37 55.26 16.57 87.80
N LEU A 38 55.59 17.47 86.88
CA LEU A 38 56.80 18.29 86.93
C LEU A 38 56.72 19.37 88.03
N ASP A 39 55.54 19.93 88.29
CA ASP A 39 55.27 20.86 89.38
C ASP A 39 55.58 20.18 90.74
N GLU A 40 55.11 18.94 90.93
CA GLU A 40 55.39 18.15 92.15
C GLU A 40 56.89 17.88 92.33
N VAL A 41 57.62 17.59 91.24
CA VAL A 41 59.08 17.41 91.27
C VAL A 41 59.80 18.74 91.57
N GLY A 42 59.33 19.86 90.99
CA GLY A 42 59.85 21.20 91.26
C GLY A 42 59.70 21.61 92.72
N LEU A 43 58.54 21.33 93.33
CA LEU A 43 58.29 21.55 94.76
C LEU A 43 59.24 20.71 95.64
N LYS A 44 59.37 19.40 95.36
CA LYS A 44 60.30 18.53 96.10
C LYS A 44 61.76 18.96 95.96
N ILE A 45 62.17 19.49 94.81
CA ILE A 45 63.51 20.07 94.64
C ILE A 45 63.69 21.30 95.55
N ALA A 46 62.70 22.18 95.65
CA ALA A 46 62.77 23.33 96.56
C ALA A 46 62.84 22.91 98.04
N GLU A 47 62.03 21.92 98.45
CA GLU A 47 62.07 21.32 99.79
C GLU A 47 63.46 20.72 100.09
N HIS A 48 63.99 19.87 99.20
CA HIS A 48 65.32 19.29 99.34
C HIS A 48 66.44 20.34 99.37
N GLN A 49 66.33 21.44 98.62
CA GLN A 49 67.29 22.55 98.68
C GLN A 49 67.28 23.24 100.04
N GLU A 50 66.09 23.47 100.63
CA GLU A 50 65.99 24.04 101.97
C GLU A 50 66.56 23.08 103.03
N GLU A 51 66.14 21.81 103.01
CA GLU A 51 66.64 20.78 103.93
C GLU A 51 68.16 20.62 103.84
N ALA A 52 68.73 20.56 102.63
CA ALA A 52 70.17 20.47 102.42
C ALA A 52 70.90 21.70 102.98
N MET A 53 70.36 22.91 102.83
CA MET A 53 70.92 24.13 103.40
C MET A 53 70.86 24.13 104.94
N GLN A 54 69.72 23.73 105.53
CA GLN A 54 69.58 23.61 106.98
C GLN A 54 70.51 22.54 107.56
N ASN A 55 70.58 21.37 106.93
CA ASN A 55 71.41 20.24 107.38
C ASN A 55 72.91 20.54 107.21
N ARG A 56 73.31 21.24 106.14
CA ARG A 56 74.68 21.76 105.98
C ARG A 56 75.07 22.72 107.09
N LYS A 57 74.16 23.60 107.54
CA LYS A 57 74.39 24.50 108.68
C LYS A 57 74.56 23.73 109.99
N LYS A 58 73.64 22.80 110.31
CA LYS A 58 73.74 21.92 111.50
C LYS A 58 75.04 21.12 111.51
N LEU A 59 75.46 20.57 110.36
CA LEU A 59 76.71 19.83 110.23
C LEU A 59 77.95 20.72 110.45
N ALA A 60 77.93 21.96 109.96
CA ALA A 60 79.03 22.91 110.18
C ALA A 60 79.17 23.30 111.66
N GLU A 61 78.05 23.52 112.36
CA GLU A 61 78.00 23.79 113.80
C GLU A 61 78.52 22.57 114.59
N ALA A 62 77.97 21.37 114.35
CA ALA A 62 78.43 20.13 115.00
C ALA A 62 79.92 19.83 114.74
N THR A 63 80.42 20.08 113.52
CA THR A 63 81.85 19.91 113.18
C THR A 63 82.74 20.90 113.94
N LYS A 64 82.27 22.13 114.17
CA LYS A 64 82.98 23.16 114.94
C LYS A 64 83.03 22.77 116.43
N ASP A 65 81.93 22.31 116.99
CA ASP A 65 81.86 21.90 118.39
C ASP A 65 82.66 20.61 118.65
N PHE A 66 82.66 19.66 117.71
CA PHE A 66 83.55 18.49 117.76
C PHE A 66 85.03 18.91 117.78
N LYS A 67 85.45 19.80 116.87
CA LYS A 67 86.83 20.32 116.84
C LYS A 67 87.22 21.09 118.11
N LYS A 68 86.26 21.75 118.77
CA LYS A 68 86.48 22.48 120.03
C LYS A 68 86.61 21.53 121.23
N THR A 69 85.76 20.51 121.30
CA THR A 69 85.71 19.56 122.42
C THR A 69 86.86 18.55 122.42
N HIS A 70 87.35 18.17 121.23
CA HIS A 70 88.43 17.18 121.05
C HIS A 70 89.78 17.83 120.69
N ALA A 71 89.98 19.10 121.05
CA ALA A 71 91.19 19.86 120.69
C ALA A 71 92.47 19.35 121.36
N GLU A 72 92.36 18.69 122.51
CA GLU A 72 93.48 18.13 123.30
C GLU A 72 93.74 16.64 123.03
N ASP A 73 92.96 16.01 122.13
CA ASP A 73 93.13 14.60 121.75
C ASP A 73 94.37 14.41 120.85
N PRO A 74 95.28 13.45 121.14
CA PRO A 74 96.43 13.16 120.27
C PRO A 74 96.05 12.84 118.81
N ASN A 75 94.85 12.33 118.55
CA ASN A 75 94.34 12.00 117.21
C ASN A 75 93.64 13.19 116.50
N ALA A 76 93.51 14.37 117.12
CA ALA A 76 92.78 15.52 116.57
C ALA A 76 93.19 15.91 115.14
N LYS A 77 94.48 15.77 114.79
CA LYS A 77 94.98 16.02 113.42
C LYS A 77 94.49 15.02 112.38
N ALA A 78 94.33 13.75 112.77
CA ALA A 78 93.81 12.70 111.89
C ALA A 78 92.31 12.91 111.64
N TYR A 79 91.54 13.18 112.70
CA TYR A 79 90.11 13.52 112.59
C TYR A 79 89.91 14.79 111.74
N GLY A 80 90.72 15.83 111.94
CA GLY A 80 90.67 17.06 111.14
C GLY A 80 90.92 16.82 109.65
N THR A 81 91.80 15.86 109.30
CA THR A 81 92.08 15.48 107.90
C THR A 81 90.92 14.69 107.29
N LEU A 82 90.36 13.73 108.02
CA LEU A 82 89.20 12.94 107.57
C LEU A 82 87.95 13.81 107.38
N LEU A 83 87.68 14.74 108.31
CA LEU A 83 86.60 15.72 108.20
C LEU A 83 86.73 16.60 106.95
N ARG A 84 87.96 16.98 106.56
CA ARG A 84 88.18 17.74 105.31
C ARG A 84 87.83 16.92 104.07
N LEU A 85 88.18 15.64 104.02
CA LEU A 85 87.83 14.75 102.90
C LEU A 85 86.31 14.57 102.77
N TYR A 86 85.60 14.37 103.90
CA TYR A 86 84.13 14.34 103.88
C TYR A 86 83.52 15.68 103.47
N GLN A 87 84.08 16.82 103.89
CA GLN A 87 83.63 18.15 103.47
C GLN A 87 83.82 18.37 101.96
N GLU A 88 84.97 17.97 101.39
CA GLU A 88 85.24 18.06 99.96
C GLU A 88 84.28 17.20 99.13
N GLU A 89 83.93 16.00 99.60
CA GLU A 89 82.96 15.14 98.92
C GLU A 89 81.52 15.65 99.04
N ILE A 90 81.12 16.15 100.22
CA ILE A 90 79.82 16.82 100.41
C ILE A 90 79.70 18.05 99.50
N ASP A 91 80.77 18.83 99.32
CA ASP A 91 80.79 19.97 98.40
C ASP A 91 80.70 19.55 96.93
N ARG A 92 81.33 18.44 96.54
CA ARG A 92 81.18 17.85 95.19
C ARG A 92 79.75 17.37 94.94
N LEU A 93 79.17 16.65 95.89
CA LEU A 93 77.77 16.20 95.83
C LEU A 93 76.81 17.39 95.76
N THR A 94 77.04 18.44 96.57
CA THR A 94 76.25 19.68 96.55
C THR A 94 76.33 20.37 95.18
N LYS A 95 77.52 20.46 94.58
CA LYS A 95 77.70 21.04 93.24
C LYS A 95 77.00 20.23 92.16
N ARG A 96 77.07 18.89 92.23
CA ARG A 96 76.39 17.99 91.29
C ARG A 96 74.87 18.08 91.40
N ALA A 97 74.34 18.12 92.63
CA ALA A 97 72.91 18.29 92.91
C ALA A 97 72.41 19.62 92.34
N LYS A 98 73.03 20.76 92.73
CA LYS A 98 72.66 22.09 92.22
C LYS A 98 72.74 22.21 90.69
N HIS A 99 73.67 21.52 90.03
CA HIS A 99 73.75 21.49 88.58
C HIS A 99 72.57 20.73 87.95
N GLY A 100 72.23 19.55 88.48
CA GLY A 100 71.08 18.76 88.00
C GLY A 100 69.74 19.44 88.27
N GLU A 101 69.56 19.98 89.47
CA GLU A 101 68.38 20.77 89.88
C GLU A 101 68.23 22.03 89.01
N GLY A 102 69.31 22.78 88.80
CA GLY A 102 69.30 23.98 87.94
C GLY A 102 68.96 23.66 86.48
N ALA A 103 69.50 22.57 85.94
CA ALA A 103 69.16 22.10 84.59
C ALA A 103 67.68 21.67 84.48
N PHE A 104 67.16 20.96 85.49
CA PHE A 104 65.73 20.62 85.56
C PHE A 104 64.85 21.87 85.60
N LEU A 105 65.12 22.81 86.53
CA LEU A 105 64.32 24.02 86.69
C LEU A 105 64.32 24.91 85.43
N THR A 106 65.45 24.98 84.73
CA THR A 106 65.56 25.72 83.45
C THR A 106 64.68 25.10 82.35
N LEU A 107 64.62 23.76 82.26
CA LEU A 107 63.75 23.07 81.31
C LEU A 107 62.28 23.18 81.71
N TYR A 108 62.00 23.02 83.00
CA TYR A 108 60.65 23.10 83.59
C TYR A 108 60.02 24.47 83.36
N GLU A 109 60.74 25.58 83.58
CA GLU A 109 60.28 26.94 83.31
C GLU A 109 59.75 27.09 81.87
N LYS A 110 60.50 26.59 80.89
CA LYS A 110 60.10 26.69 79.47
C LYS A 110 58.95 25.75 79.10
N LEU A 111 58.78 24.64 79.82
CA LEU A 111 57.75 23.64 79.55
C LEU A 111 56.42 23.96 80.27
N SER A 112 56.47 24.63 81.41
CA SER A 112 55.28 25.09 82.15
C SER A 112 54.64 26.32 81.51
N GLU A 113 55.43 27.21 80.89
CA GLU A 113 54.97 28.40 80.15
C GLU A 113 54.37 28.09 78.77
N ALA A 114 54.74 26.98 78.12
CA ALA A 114 54.28 26.65 76.77
C ALA A 114 52.76 26.37 76.73
N PRO A 115 51.99 26.82 75.73
CA PRO A 115 50.61 26.35 75.54
C PRO A 115 50.60 24.88 75.06
N ASP A 116 49.54 24.12 75.34
CA ASP A 116 49.36 22.79 74.74
C ASP A 116 48.99 22.92 73.24
N PRO A 117 49.78 22.33 72.32
CA PRO A 117 49.47 22.37 70.89
C PRO A 117 48.34 21.40 70.48
N SER A 118 47.98 20.41 71.29
CA SER A 118 47.01 19.37 70.92
C SER A 118 45.64 19.91 70.43
N PRO A 119 44.99 20.89 71.10
CA PRO A 119 43.70 21.42 70.65
C PRO A 119 43.81 22.20 69.32
N ALA A 120 44.87 22.98 69.15
CA ALA A 120 45.11 23.78 67.94
C ALA A 120 45.39 22.89 66.72
N LEU A 121 46.20 21.83 66.91
CA LEU A 121 46.47 20.83 65.87
C LEU A 121 45.20 20.04 65.49
N SER A 122 44.37 19.68 66.46
CA SER A 122 43.10 18.99 66.22
C SER A 122 42.13 19.87 65.40
N GLN A 123 41.98 21.15 65.75
CA GLN A 123 41.17 22.10 64.99
C GLN A 123 41.72 22.35 63.57
N ALA A 124 43.04 22.44 63.42
CA ALA A 124 43.69 22.59 62.12
C ALA A 124 43.49 21.34 61.22
N PHE A 125 43.53 20.14 61.81
CA PHE A 125 43.24 18.89 61.09
C PHE A 125 41.78 18.83 60.63
N GLU A 126 40.82 19.18 61.51
CA GLU A 126 39.40 19.22 61.15
C GLU A 126 39.10 20.24 60.04
N THR A 127 39.70 21.43 60.08
CA THR A 127 39.47 22.45 59.04
C THR A 127 40.13 22.06 57.72
N ALA A 128 41.32 21.45 57.73
CA ALA A 128 41.94 20.87 56.55
C ALA A 128 41.08 19.76 55.91
N SER A 129 40.53 18.85 56.73
CA SER A 129 39.63 17.79 56.23
C SER A 129 38.36 18.36 55.59
N LYS A 130 37.72 19.32 56.24
CA LYS A 130 36.52 20.00 55.69
C LYS A 130 36.85 20.75 54.40
N ALA A 131 38.05 21.33 54.28
CA ALA A 131 38.51 21.97 53.05
C ALA A 131 38.69 20.95 51.91
N THR A 132 39.33 19.80 52.15
CA THR A 132 39.49 18.77 51.10
C THR A 132 38.16 18.18 50.65
N ASP A 133 37.21 17.98 51.56
CA ASP A 133 35.86 17.49 51.23
C ASP A 133 35.10 18.50 50.35
N LEU A 134 35.18 19.79 50.69
CA LEU A 134 34.56 20.87 49.90
C LEU A 134 35.23 21.03 48.53
N GLU A 135 36.56 20.92 48.43
CA GLU A 135 37.24 20.91 47.15
C GLU A 135 36.84 19.72 46.27
N ALA A 136 36.67 18.52 46.85
CA ALA A 136 36.22 17.34 46.13
C ALA A 136 34.78 17.52 45.59
N GLN A 137 33.89 18.09 46.41
CA GLN A 137 32.53 18.45 45.98
C GLN A 137 32.54 19.52 44.87
N LEU A 138 33.38 20.55 45.00
CA LEU A 138 33.53 21.59 43.97
C LEU A 138 34.04 21.01 42.65
N ARG A 139 35.05 20.12 42.69
CA ARG A 139 35.54 19.39 41.51
C ARG A 139 34.42 18.59 40.86
N LYS A 140 33.66 17.80 41.64
CA LYS A 140 32.52 17.02 41.13
C LYS A 140 31.45 17.89 40.46
N VAL A 141 30.97 18.96 41.12
CA VAL A 141 29.96 19.87 40.56
C VAL A 141 30.51 20.61 39.32
N SER A 142 31.81 20.93 39.29
CA SER A 142 32.43 21.54 38.10
C SER A 142 32.49 20.59 36.90
N GLN A 143 32.67 19.29 37.15
CA GLN A 143 32.62 18.24 36.13
C GLN A 143 31.19 18.04 35.61
N GLU A 144 30.20 17.88 36.51
CA GLU A 144 28.78 17.78 36.13
C GLU A 144 28.35 19.01 35.29
N LEU A 145 28.77 20.22 35.67
CA LEU A 145 28.51 21.44 34.88
C LEU A 145 29.24 21.49 33.54
N ALA A 146 30.37 20.79 33.36
CA ALA A 146 31.04 20.67 32.08
C ALA A 146 30.33 19.65 31.17
N GLU A 147 29.91 18.52 31.74
CA GLU A 147 29.12 17.47 31.08
C GLU A 147 27.78 18.03 30.58
N TYR A 148 26.99 18.70 31.44
CA TYR A 148 25.73 19.36 31.03
C TYR A 148 25.92 20.43 29.94
N LYS A 149 27.07 21.13 29.92
CA LYS A 149 27.37 22.09 28.85
C LYS A 149 27.67 21.38 27.53
N ALA A 150 28.42 20.28 27.56
CA ALA A 150 28.70 19.46 26.38
C ALA A 150 27.40 18.86 25.81
N GLU A 151 26.56 18.26 26.66
CA GLU A 151 25.23 17.76 26.29
C GLU A 151 24.36 18.88 25.68
N SER A 152 24.32 20.07 26.29
CA SER A 152 23.57 21.21 25.75
C SER A 152 24.06 21.64 24.36
N THR A 153 25.37 21.57 24.07
CA THR A 153 25.89 21.85 22.72
C THR A 153 25.58 20.73 21.72
N GLN A 154 25.59 19.48 22.17
CA GLN A 154 25.20 18.33 21.35
C GLN A 154 23.72 18.36 20.97
N ILE A 155 22.83 18.64 21.94
CA ILE A 155 21.38 18.80 21.70
C ILE A 155 21.12 19.91 20.69
N LYS A 156 21.78 21.08 20.80
CA LYS A 156 21.66 22.17 19.82
C LYS A 156 22.12 21.78 18.41
N ASN A 157 23.10 20.88 18.28
CA ASN A 157 23.54 20.35 17.00
C ASN A 157 22.51 19.34 16.43
N GLN A 158 21.93 18.51 17.30
CA GLN A 158 20.82 17.62 16.95
C GLN A 158 19.59 18.42 16.48
N ASP A 159 19.22 19.51 17.15
CA ASP A 159 18.13 20.42 16.71
C ASP A 159 18.36 20.97 15.29
N LEU A 160 19.59 21.36 14.95
CA LEU A 160 19.95 21.82 13.60
C LEU A 160 19.86 20.68 12.57
N THR A 161 20.17 19.46 12.97
CA THR A 161 20.06 18.27 12.12
C THR A 161 18.60 17.89 11.89
N ILE A 162 17.77 17.92 12.94
CA ILE A 162 16.33 17.67 12.89
C ILE A 162 15.67 18.69 11.94
N ARG A 163 15.93 19.99 12.09
CA ARG A 163 15.38 21.03 11.19
C ARG A 163 15.75 20.79 9.72
N LYS A 164 16.98 20.37 9.43
CA LYS A 164 17.41 20.02 8.07
C LYS A 164 16.72 18.77 7.53
N LEU A 165 16.36 17.82 8.38
CA LEU A 165 15.59 16.63 8.00
C LEU A 165 14.11 16.97 7.79
N GLU A 166 13.50 17.78 8.68
CA GLU A 166 12.14 18.31 8.52
C GLU A 166 11.97 19.13 7.23
N GLU A 167 12.96 19.97 6.90
CA GLU A 167 12.96 20.74 5.65
C GLU A 167 13.06 19.84 4.41
N LYS A 168 13.89 18.78 4.46
CA LYS A 168 13.96 17.76 3.40
C LYS A 168 12.67 16.96 3.27
N VAL A 169 12.04 16.57 4.38
CA VAL A 169 10.74 15.88 4.36
C VAL A 169 9.69 16.77 3.72
N ARG A 170 9.57 18.03 4.15
CA ARG A 170 8.63 19.00 3.56
C ARG A 170 8.88 19.24 2.07
N ALA A 171 10.13 19.24 1.62
CA ALA A 171 10.47 19.37 0.21
C ALA A 171 10.09 18.12 -0.61
N LEU A 172 10.23 16.92 -0.03
CA LEU A 172 9.80 15.66 -0.66
C LEU A 172 8.27 15.53 -0.69
N GLU A 173 7.58 15.96 0.37
CA GLU A 173 6.11 16.06 0.44
C GLU A 173 5.58 17.01 -0.64
N ALA A 174 6.12 18.23 -0.72
CA ALA A 174 5.72 19.20 -1.75
C ALA A 174 5.97 18.70 -3.19
N HIS A 175 7.07 17.98 -3.42
CA HIS A 175 7.34 17.34 -4.73
C HIS A 175 6.38 16.17 -5.01
N ALA A 176 5.96 15.42 -3.99
CA ALA A 176 4.94 14.37 -4.14
C ALA A 176 3.57 14.97 -4.46
N ASP A 177 3.15 16.01 -3.73
CA ASP A 177 1.91 16.76 -3.99
C ASP A 177 1.89 17.34 -5.42
N GLU A 178 3.01 17.91 -5.89
CA GLU A 178 3.11 18.43 -7.26
C GLU A 178 3.04 17.31 -8.32
N LYS A 179 3.62 16.15 -8.05
CA LYS A 179 3.52 14.97 -8.94
C LYS A 179 2.12 14.38 -8.97
N ASP A 180 1.43 14.31 -7.82
CA ASP A 180 0.03 13.88 -7.77
C ASP A 180 -0.88 14.88 -8.50
N ARG A 181 -0.58 16.18 -8.41
CA ARG A 181 -1.27 17.25 -9.17
C ARG A 181 -1.06 17.09 -10.69
N GLU A 182 0.18 16.87 -11.14
CA GLU A 182 0.50 16.58 -12.55
C GLU A 182 -0.25 15.33 -13.06
N VAL A 183 -0.27 14.24 -12.27
CA VAL A 183 -0.96 12.99 -12.63
C VAL A 183 -2.48 13.20 -12.68
N GLN A 184 -3.06 13.95 -11.74
CA GLN A 184 -4.49 14.28 -11.77
C GLN A 184 -4.87 15.13 -12.97
N GLU A 185 -4.07 16.14 -13.32
CA GLU A 185 -4.30 16.96 -14.54
C GLU A 185 -4.18 16.12 -15.82
N ALA A 186 -3.19 15.23 -15.89
CA ALA A 186 -3.02 14.31 -17.02
C ALA A 186 -4.21 13.33 -17.14
N GLN A 187 -4.70 12.78 -16.02
CA GLN A 187 -5.87 11.90 -16.01
C GLN A 187 -7.15 12.65 -16.42
N GLN A 188 -7.38 13.86 -15.92
CA GLN A 188 -8.53 14.68 -16.31
C GLN A 188 -8.49 15.02 -17.80
N LYS A 189 -7.31 15.37 -18.34
CA LYS A 189 -7.12 15.65 -19.77
C LYS A 189 -7.38 14.40 -20.63
N ALA A 190 -6.84 13.25 -20.24
CA ALA A 190 -7.07 11.98 -20.94
C ALA A 190 -8.55 11.55 -20.90
N ALA A 191 -9.25 11.75 -19.78
CA ALA A 191 -10.68 11.51 -19.68
C ALA A 191 -11.49 12.44 -20.60
N ALA A 192 -11.18 13.74 -20.62
CA ALA A 192 -11.82 14.70 -21.50
C ALA A 192 -11.58 14.41 -23.00
N GLU A 193 -10.36 13.96 -23.37
CA GLU A 193 -10.04 13.52 -24.73
C GLU A 193 -10.81 12.24 -25.12
N ALA A 194 -10.95 11.28 -24.20
CA ALA A 194 -11.72 10.06 -24.42
C ALA A 194 -13.23 10.35 -24.58
N ASP A 195 -13.80 11.22 -23.73
CA ASP A 195 -15.20 11.65 -23.84
C ASP A 195 -15.44 12.44 -25.14
N ALA A 196 -14.53 13.31 -25.54
CA ALA A 196 -14.61 14.03 -26.82
C ALA A 196 -14.59 13.07 -28.02
N ALA A 197 -13.68 12.08 -28.04
CA ALA A 197 -13.61 11.05 -29.07
C ALA A 197 -14.88 10.17 -29.11
N ARG A 198 -15.48 9.88 -27.95
CA ARG A 198 -16.76 9.16 -27.86
C ARG A 198 -17.90 10.00 -28.43
N MET A 199 -17.92 11.30 -28.16
CA MET A 199 -18.94 12.22 -28.71
C MET A 199 -18.83 12.35 -30.22
N THR A 200 -17.63 12.45 -30.80
CA THR A 200 -17.46 12.46 -32.27
C THR A 200 -17.90 11.13 -32.89
N GLN A 201 -17.53 9.99 -32.30
CA GLN A 201 -17.99 8.67 -32.77
C GLN A 201 -19.53 8.55 -32.76
N MET A 202 -20.20 9.06 -31.73
CA MET A 202 -21.67 9.07 -31.67
C MET A 202 -22.28 9.99 -32.73
N GLN A 203 -21.71 11.18 -32.94
CA GLN A 203 -22.15 12.11 -33.99
C GLN A 203 -21.97 11.54 -35.41
N ASP A 204 -20.85 10.86 -35.67
CA ASP A 204 -20.61 10.26 -36.99
C ASP A 204 -21.54 9.05 -37.22
N ARG A 205 -21.85 8.28 -36.19
CA ARG A 205 -22.88 7.23 -36.24
C ARG A 205 -24.29 7.80 -36.44
N GLU A 206 -24.61 8.96 -35.87
CA GLU A 206 -25.88 9.66 -36.12
C GLU A 206 -25.98 10.18 -37.56
N LYS A 207 -24.87 10.72 -38.12
CA LYS A 207 -24.79 11.09 -39.55
C LYS A 207 -24.98 9.87 -40.46
N GLU A 208 -24.36 8.75 -40.14
CA GLU A 208 -24.49 7.50 -40.90
C GLU A 208 -25.92 6.96 -40.87
N LEU A 209 -26.56 6.92 -39.69
CA LEU A 209 -27.95 6.50 -39.52
C LEU A 209 -28.94 7.44 -40.22
N SER A 210 -28.72 8.76 -40.17
CA SER A 210 -29.56 9.73 -40.88
C SER A 210 -29.37 9.66 -42.41
N ALA A 211 -28.16 9.39 -42.90
CA ALA A 211 -27.92 9.10 -44.31
C ALA A 211 -28.63 7.81 -44.78
N MET A 212 -28.55 6.72 -43.99
CA MET A 212 -29.30 5.49 -44.25
C MET A 212 -30.83 5.73 -44.27
N LEU A 213 -31.36 6.52 -43.32
CA LEU A 213 -32.77 6.89 -43.30
C LEU A 213 -33.15 7.71 -44.54
N ALA A 214 -32.35 8.69 -44.93
CA ALA A 214 -32.58 9.49 -46.14
C ALA A 214 -32.57 8.61 -47.42
N GLN A 215 -31.65 7.64 -47.50
CA GLN A 215 -31.59 6.67 -48.59
C GLN A 215 -32.82 5.75 -48.60
N ALA A 216 -33.25 5.24 -47.44
CA ALA A 216 -34.45 4.42 -47.32
C ALA A 216 -35.72 5.19 -47.72
N HIS A 217 -35.88 6.44 -47.26
CA HIS A 217 -36.97 7.32 -47.69
C HIS A 217 -36.93 7.62 -49.20
N SER A 218 -35.75 7.85 -49.77
CA SER A 218 -35.56 8.02 -51.22
C SER A 218 -35.99 6.77 -52.00
N SER A 219 -35.56 5.57 -51.57
CA SER A 219 -35.96 4.31 -52.21
C SER A 219 -37.45 4.03 -52.08
N LEU A 220 -38.07 4.37 -50.95
CA LEU A 220 -39.50 4.22 -50.73
C LEU A 220 -40.30 5.19 -51.61
N ALA A 221 -39.86 6.44 -51.75
CA ALA A 221 -40.45 7.40 -52.68
C ALA A 221 -40.30 6.97 -54.14
N ALA A 222 -39.15 6.39 -54.51
CA ALA A 222 -38.93 5.82 -55.84
C ALA A 222 -39.85 4.62 -56.10
N MET A 223 -40.01 3.71 -55.13
CA MET A 223 -40.96 2.59 -55.18
C MET A 223 -42.41 3.07 -55.29
N GLN A 224 -42.81 4.08 -54.51
CA GLN A 224 -44.15 4.69 -54.61
C GLN A 224 -44.38 5.31 -55.99
N LYS A 225 -43.40 6.03 -56.55
CA LYS A 225 -43.50 6.61 -57.90
C LYS A 225 -43.55 5.53 -58.98
N LEU A 226 -42.78 4.46 -58.85
CA LEU A 226 -42.83 3.31 -59.76
C LEU A 226 -44.18 2.58 -59.68
N HIS A 227 -44.71 2.41 -58.48
CA HIS A 227 -46.04 1.83 -58.25
C HIS A 227 -47.15 2.69 -58.86
N GLN A 228 -47.12 4.01 -58.66
CA GLN A 228 -48.05 4.94 -59.32
C GLN A 228 -47.92 4.91 -60.85
N ALA A 229 -46.70 4.84 -61.39
CA ALA A 229 -46.48 4.72 -62.83
C ALA A 229 -47.05 3.40 -63.38
N SER A 230 -46.83 2.28 -62.68
CA SER A 230 -47.39 0.96 -63.03
C SER A 230 -48.92 0.95 -62.92
N GLN A 231 -49.49 1.57 -61.89
CA GLN A 231 -50.93 1.70 -61.71
C GLN A 231 -51.57 2.55 -62.82
N ASN A 232 -50.92 3.65 -63.22
CA ASN A 232 -51.34 4.47 -64.35
C ASN A 232 -51.23 3.71 -65.69
N GLN A 233 -50.20 2.88 -65.87
CA GLN A 233 -50.08 2.00 -67.04
C GLN A 233 -51.19 0.94 -67.08
N LEU A 234 -51.53 0.33 -65.95
CA LEU A 234 -52.65 -0.60 -65.85
C LEU A 234 -53.98 0.10 -66.17
N PHE A 235 -54.21 1.30 -65.65
CA PHE A 235 -55.41 2.08 -65.97
C PHE A 235 -55.47 2.49 -67.45
N ALA A 236 -54.35 2.88 -68.06
CA ALA A 236 -54.28 3.20 -69.48
C ALA A 236 -54.50 1.98 -70.37
N LEU A 237 -53.94 0.82 -70.02
CA LEU A 237 -54.19 -0.45 -70.73
C LEU A 237 -55.63 -0.92 -70.56
N GLN A 238 -56.21 -0.76 -69.36
CA GLN A 238 -57.62 -1.05 -69.13
C GLN A 238 -58.52 -0.13 -69.97
N SER A 239 -58.28 1.18 -69.95
CA SER A 239 -59.03 2.16 -70.77
C SER A 239 -58.89 1.88 -72.26
N ALA A 240 -57.69 1.52 -72.75
CA ALA A 240 -57.48 1.18 -74.15
C ALA A 240 -58.17 -0.15 -74.52
N SER A 241 -58.19 -1.14 -73.61
CA SER A 241 -58.93 -2.38 -73.80
C SER A 241 -60.44 -2.16 -73.76
N GLU A 242 -60.94 -1.28 -72.90
CA GLU A 242 -62.35 -0.87 -72.87
C GLU A 242 -62.74 -0.12 -74.15
N GLU A 243 -61.90 0.80 -74.65
CA GLU A 243 -62.09 1.49 -75.93
C GLU A 243 -62.04 0.52 -77.12
N GLU A 244 -61.10 -0.44 -77.15
CA GLU A 244 -61.02 -1.46 -78.20
C GLU A 244 -62.20 -2.45 -78.12
N ASN A 245 -62.68 -2.77 -76.91
CA ASN A 245 -63.89 -3.58 -76.72
C ASN A 245 -65.13 -2.85 -77.23
N VAL A 246 -65.27 -1.56 -76.94
CA VAL A 246 -66.36 -0.71 -77.48
C VAL A 246 -66.23 -0.57 -79.00
N GLY A 247 -65.02 -0.36 -79.52
CA GLY A 247 -64.71 -0.34 -80.95
C GLY A 247 -65.19 -1.64 -81.63
N ARG A 248 -64.69 -2.79 -81.16
CA ARG A 248 -65.13 -4.12 -81.62
C ARG A 248 -66.63 -4.35 -81.45
N GLN A 249 -67.26 -3.82 -80.41
CA GLN A 249 -68.72 -3.88 -80.26
C GLN A 249 -69.43 -3.04 -81.33
N THR A 250 -68.99 -1.81 -81.62
CA THR A 250 -69.57 -1.00 -82.70
C THR A 250 -69.30 -1.56 -84.09
N GLU A 251 -68.15 -2.22 -84.30
CA GLU A 251 -67.86 -2.98 -85.53
C GLU A 251 -68.80 -4.19 -85.66
N LEU A 252 -69.09 -4.89 -84.56
CA LEU A 252 -70.07 -5.97 -84.53
C LEU A 252 -71.51 -5.47 -84.76
N GLU A 253 -71.88 -4.31 -84.22
CA GLU A 253 -73.19 -3.67 -84.46
C GLU A 253 -73.32 -3.16 -85.90
N LEU A 254 -72.24 -2.61 -86.48
CA LEU A 254 -72.19 -2.25 -87.90
C LEU A 254 -72.28 -3.50 -88.77
N ALA A 255 -71.49 -4.53 -88.50
CA ALA A 255 -71.53 -5.81 -89.21
C ALA A 255 -72.87 -6.52 -89.05
N SER A 256 -73.54 -6.43 -87.90
CA SER A 256 -74.89 -6.94 -87.71
C SER A 256 -75.91 -6.11 -88.48
N SER A 257 -75.78 -4.78 -88.53
CA SER A 257 -76.65 -3.92 -89.34
C SER A 257 -76.43 -4.11 -90.86
N GLU A 258 -75.21 -4.39 -91.30
CA GLU A 258 -74.88 -4.76 -92.68
C GLU A 258 -75.37 -6.17 -93.00
N LEU A 259 -75.28 -7.11 -92.05
CA LEU A 259 -75.87 -8.44 -92.15
C LEU A 259 -77.39 -8.36 -92.21
N GLU A 260 -78.04 -7.54 -91.38
CA GLU A 260 -79.48 -7.26 -91.43
C GLU A 260 -79.84 -6.63 -92.77
N ARG A 261 -79.12 -5.62 -93.24
CA ARG A 261 -79.34 -5.01 -94.56
C ARG A 261 -79.06 -5.97 -95.71
N ALA A 262 -78.12 -6.90 -95.55
CA ALA A 262 -77.84 -7.98 -96.49
C ALA A 262 -78.89 -9.08 -96.42
N GLN A 263 -79.51 -9.33 -95.27
CA GLN A 263 -80.67 -10.21 -95.06
C GLN A 263 -81.96 -9.56 -95.58
N GLU A 264 -82.14 -8.26 -95.45
CA GLU A 264 -83.19 -7.47 -96.10
C GLU A 264 -83.01 -7.53 -97.61
N ARG A 265 -81.79 -7.27 -98.13
CA ARG A 265 -81.46 -7.48 -99.54
C ARG A 265 -81.63 -8.93 -99.96
N LEU A 266 -81.29 -9.92 -99.14
CA LEU A 266 -81.41 -11.34 -99.48
C LEU A 266 -82.85 -11.82 -99.35
N THR A 267 -83.70 -11.21 -98.53
CA THR A 267 -85.15 -11.49 -98.46
C THR A 267 -85.93 -10.67 -99.50
N ALA A 268 -85.44 -9.50 -99.92
CA ALA A 268 -85.91 -8.77 -101.09
C ALA A 268 -85.52 -9.54 -102.35
N LEU A 269 -84.24 -9.88 -102.54
CA LEU A 269 -83.76 -10.80 -103.58
C LEU A 269 -84.35 -12.20 -103.44
N THR A 270 -84.79 -12.67 -102.27
CA THR A 270 -85.52 -13.95 -102.15
C THR A 270 -87.00 -13.78 -102.46
N ARG A 271 -87.60 -12.60 -102.27
CA ARG A 271 -88.92 -12.26 -102.81
C ARG A 271 -88.87 -12.09 -104.32
N GLU A 272 -87.88 -11.36 -104.85
CA GLU A 272 -87.59 -11.27 -106.27
C GLU A 272 -87.16 -12.62 -106.84
N LYS A 273 -86.44 -13.48 -106.10
CA LYS A 273 -86.16 -14.87 -106.45
C LYS A 273 -87.39 -15.75 -106.26
N GLN A 274 -88.39 -15.41 -105.44
CA GLN A 274 -89.67 -16.12 -105.34
C GLN A 274 -90.64 -15.68 -106.43
N GLN A 275 -90.55 -14.43 -106.89
CA GLN A 275 -91.19 -13.91 -108.10
C GLN A 275 -90.50 -14.47 -109.34
N LEU A 276 -89.16 -14.50 -109.35
CA LEU A 276 -88.34 -15.15 -110.37
C LEU A 276 -88.40 -16.66 -110.25
N ILE A 277 -88.79 -17.28 -109.14
CA ILE A 277 -89.14 -18.72 -109.00
C ILE A 277 -90.63 -18.92 -109.28
N GLN A 278 -91.51 -17.91 -109.24
CA GLN A 278 -92.77 -18.01 -109.98
C GLN A 278 -92.49 -17.95 -111.50
N GLN A 279 -91.49 -17.17 -111.92
CA GLN A 279 -91.02 -17.10 -113.31
C GLN A 279 -90.06 -18.27 -113.69
N LEU A 280 -89.43 -18.97 -112.75
CA LEU A 280 -88.52 -20.13 -112.95
C LEU A 280 -89.18 -21.47 -112.59
N ALA A 281 -90.19 -21.52 -111.73
CA ALA A 281 -91.17 -22.62 -111.74
C ALA A 281 -92.02 -22.59 -113.02
N SER A 282 -92.02 -21.48 -113.76
CA SER A 282 -92.40 -21.44 -115.19
C SER A 282 -91.22 -21.47 -116.18
N GLN A 283 -89.97 -21.44 -115.70
CA GLN A 283 -88.73 -21.55 -116.49
C GLN A 283 -87.61 -22.25 -115.71
N LYS A 284 -87.60 -23.60 -115.68
CA LYS A 284 -86.59 -24.49 -115.06
C LYS A 284 -86.68 -24.69 -113.53
N ASP A 285 -86.93 -25.89 -113.01
CA ASP A 285 -86.28 -27.18 -113.34
C ASP A 285 -84.74 -27.13 -113.48
N ALA A 286 -84.07 -26.16 -112.86
CA ALA A 286 -82.60 -26.18 -112.75
C ALA A 286 -82.06 -25.70 -111.40
N ALA A 287 -81.48 -26.66 -110.68
CA ALA A 287 -80.34 -26.60 -109.76
C ALA A 287 -79.75 -25.20 -109.46
N SER A 288 -79.72 -24.66 -108.23
CA SER A 288 -79.28 -25.17 -106.91
C SER A 288 -77.77 -25.03 -106.60
N LYS A 289 -77.48 -24.30 -105.50
CA LYS A 289 -76.45 -24.60 -104.46
C LYS A 289 -74.96 -24.31 -104.80
N THR A 290 -74.01 -23.98 -103.87
CA THR A 290 -74.00 -23.81 -102.38
C THR A 290 -72.59 -23.30 -101.89
N GLU A 291 -72.54 -22.52 -100.78
CA GLU A 291 -71.53 -22.41 -99.65
C GLU A 291 -69.98 -22.64 -99.83
N SER A 292 -69.02 -22.32 -98.94
CA SER A 292 -68.89 -21.45 -97.73
C SER A 292 -67.42 -21.44 -97.19
N ASN A 293 -67.07 -20.43 -96.36
CA ASN A 293 -66.23 -20.46 -95.14
C ASN A 293 -64.71 -20.81 -95.11
N THR A 294 -64.11 -20.32 -94.01
CA THR A 294 -62.71 -20.16 -93.56
C THR A 294 -62.48 -20.94 -92.22
N PRO A 295 -61.46 -20.70 -91.34
CA PRO A 295 -60.00 -20.48 -91.45
C PRO A 295 -59.14 -21.32 -90.43
N THR A 296 -57.90 -20.85 -90.16
CA THR A 296 -57.13 -20.84 -88.88
C THR A 296 -56.29 -22.05 -88.42
N SER A 297 -54.96 -21.83 -88.37
CA SER A 297 -53.95 -22.66 -87.66
C SER A 297 -52.74 -21.86 -87.11
N ALA A 298 -52.62 -20.56 -87.37
CA ALA A 298 -51.34 -19.83 -87.23
C ALA A 298 -51.07 -19.20 -85.84
N THR A 299 -52.09 -18.99 -85.02
CA THR A 299 -51.97 -18.18 -83.78
C THR A 299 -51.31 -18.90 -82.59
N VAL A 300 -51.21 -20.23 -82.63
CA VAL A 300 -50.68 -21.04 -81.51
C VAL A 300 -49.15 -21.11 -81.52
N GLU A 301 -48.51 -21.09 -82.69
CA GLU A 301 -47.04 -21.13 -82.77
C GLU A 301 -46.36 -19.84 -82.33
N GLU A 302 -47.01 -18.69 -82.51
CA GLU A 302 -46.48 -17.36 -82.15
C GLU A 302 -46.27 -17.25 -80.63
N GLY A 303 -47.26 -17.70 -79.83
CA GLY A 303 -47.22 -17.63 -78.37
C GLY A 303 -46.08 -18.45 -77.75
N LEU A 304 -45.89 -19.69 -78.23
CA LEU A 304 -44.82 -20.58 -77.75
C LEU A 304 -43.42 -20.04 -78.03
N ARG A 305 -43.23 -19.24 -79.09
CA ARG A 305 -41.94 -18.62 -79.40
C ARG A 305 -41.61 -17.45 -78.46
N SER A 306 -42.63 -16.67 -78.07
CA SER A 306 -42.48 -15.53 -77.15
C SER A 306 -42.05 -15.98 -75.75
N GLU A 307 -42.70 -16.99 -75.19
CA GLU A 307 -42.39 -17.51 -73.85
C GLU A 307 -40.96 -18.10 -73.76
N LEU A 308 -40.53 -18.79 -74.81
CA LEU A 308 -39.15 -19.30 -74.96
C LEU A 308 -38.11 -18.18 -75.17
N GLY A 309 -38.53 -16.96 -75.50
CA GLY A 309 -37.70 -15.76 -75.48
C GLY A 309 -37.43 -15.29 -74.06
N LEU A 310 -38.51 -15.05 -73.30
CA LEU A 310 -38.46 -14.59 -71.90
C LEU A 310 -37.65 -15.54 -71.00
N GLN A 311 -37.82 -16.86 -71.15
CA GLN A 311 -37.04 -17.84 -70.40
C GLN A 311 -35.53 -17.75 -70.66
N ARG A 312 -35.11 -17.43 -71.90
CA ARG A 312 -33.68 -17.23 -72.23
C ARG A 312 -33.13 -15.93 -71.65
N GLU A 313 -33.93 -14.87 -71.63
CA GLU A 313 -33.55 -13.58 -71.05
C GLU A 313 -33.33 -13.70 -69.53
N VAL A 314 -34.27 -14.34 -68.81
CA VAL A 314 -34.13 -14.63 -67.37
C VAL A 314 -32.91 -15.51 -67.09
N ALA A 315 -32.68 -16.56 -67.90
CA ALA A 315 -31.50 -17.41 -67.77
C ALA A 315 -30.19 -16.65 -68.05
N SER A 316 -30.19 -15.68 -68.96
CA SER A 316 -29.03 -14.81 -69.24
C SER A 316 -28.74 -13.87 -68.07
N ARG A 317 -29.79 -13.23 -67.53
CA ARG A 317 -29.68 -12.33 -66.38
C ARG A 317 -29.14 -13.04 -65.13
N LEU A 318 -29.70 -14.20 -64.79
CA LEU A 318 -29.21 -15.01 -63.66
C LEU A 318 -27.75 -15.45 -63.85
N ARG A 319 -27.33 -15.77 -65.08
CA ARG A 319 -25.91 -16.07 -65.35
C ARG A 319 -25.01 -14.85 -65.16
N SER A 320 -25.48 -13.65 -65.53
CA SER A 320 -24.74 -12.41 -65.32
C SER A 320 -24.61 -12.05 -63.84
N GLU A 321 -25.70 -12.20 -63.05
CA GLU A 321 -25.69 -11.95 -61.60
C GLU A 321 -24.82 -12.97 -60.85
N VAL A 322 -24.82 -14.24 -61.28
CA VAL A 322 -23.89 -15.27 -60.77
C VAL A 322 -22.43 -14.98 -61.16
N ALA A 323 -22.18 -14.39 -62.32
CA ALA A 323 -20.83 -14.00 -62.74
C ALA A 323 -20.30 -12.81 -61.91
N SER A 324 -21.10 -11.78 -61.68
CA SER A 324 -20.70 -10.63 -60.86
C SER A 324 -20.47 -11.00 -59.41
N LEU A 325 -21.36 -11.81 -58.80
CA LEU A 325 -21.18 -12.29 -57.42
C LEU A 325 -19.93 -13.16 -57.24
N LYS A 326 -19.54 -13.94 -58.27
CA LYS A 326 -18.27 -14.67 -58.25
C LYS A 326 -17.08 -13.72 -58.32
N GLN A 327 -17.12 -12.72 -59.20
CA GLN A 327 -16.05 -11.73 -59.29
C GLN A 327 -15.88 -10.96 -57.97
N GLU A 328 -16.97 -10.49 -57.35
CA GLU A 328 -16.94 -9.82 -56.04
C GLU A 328 -16.36 -10.74 -54.94
N LEU A 329 -16.68 -12.04 -54.98
CA LEU A 329 -16.15 -13.03 -54.04
C LEU A 329 -14.65 -13.27 -54.25
N ASP A 330 -14.18 -13.37 -55.49
CA ASP A 330 -12.78 -13.56 -55.84
C ASP A 330 -11.94 -12.31 -55.51
N GLU A 331 -12.47 -11.11 -55.80
CA GLU A 331 -11.88 -9.83 -55.41
C GLU A 331 -11.76 -9.72 -53.87
N ALA A 332 -12.82 -10.05 -53.13
CA ALA A 332 -12.79 -10.10 -51.67
C ALA A 332 -11.76 -11.11 -51.13
N HIS A 333 -11.68 -12.32 -51.70
CA HIS A 333 -10.66 -13.31 -51.33
C HIS A 333 -9.25 -12.77 -51.56
N SER A 334 -8.99 -12.13 -52.71
CA SER A 334 -7.68 -11.55 -53.03
C SER A 334 -7.29 -10.45 -52.03
N MET A 335 -8.23 -9.57 -51.64
CA MET A 335 -7.99 -8.54 -50.62
C MET A 335 -7.66 -9.15 -49.25
N TRP A 336 -8.39 -10.18 -48.83
CA TRP A 336 -8.12 -10.87 -47.56
C TRP A 336 -6.79 -11.62 -47.58
N GLN A 337 -6.41 -12.25 -48.70
CA GLN A 337 -5.11 -12.88 -48.89
C GLN A 337 -3.98 -11.85 -48.78
N VAL A 338 -4.02 -10.76 -49.56
CA VAL A 338 -3.02 -9.68 -49.49
C VAL A 338 -2.90 -9.09 -48.08
N ARG A 339 -4.04 -8.86 -47.39
CA ARG A 339 -4.03 -8.38 -46.00
C ARG A 339 -3.40 -9.40 -45.03
N THR A 340 -3.69 -10.68 -45.22
CA THR A 340 -3.17 -11.77 -44.41
C THR A 340 -1.66 -11.90 -44.59
N ASP A 341 -1.18 -11.84 -45.84
CA ASP A 341 0.24 -11.95 -46.14
C ASP A 341 1.02 -10.70 -45.73
N GLY A 342 0.42 -9.50 -45.82
CA GLY A 342 0.98 -8.29 -45.23
C GLY A 342 1.12 -8.35 -43.71
N LEU A 343 0.13 -8.93 -43.00
CA LEU A 343 0.21 -9.16 -41.56
C LEU A 343 1.27 -10.21 -41.20
N LYS A 344 1.36 -11.32 -41.95
CA LYS A 344 2.43 -12.33 -41.79
C LYS A 344 3.82 -11.72 -42.01
N ALA A 345 4.00 -10.89 -43.04
CA ALA A 345 5.26 -10.21 -43.32
C ALA A 345 5.66 -9.24 -42.21
N SER A 346 4.70 -8.48 -41.66
CA SER A 346 4.93 -7.59 -40.51
C SER A 346 5.28 -8.36 -39.23
N LEU A 347 4.63 -9.51 -38.99
CA LEU A 347 4.95 -10.40 -37.88
C LEU A 347 6.36 -10.97 -38.02
N ALA A 348 6.70 -11.53 -39.19
CA ALA A 348 8.04 -12.06 -39.46
C ALA A 348 9.14 -10.98 -39.31
N ALA A 349 8.86 -9.73 -39.71
CA ALA A 349 9.79 -8.62 -39.53
C ALA A 349 9.98 -8.24 -38.04
N THR A 350 8.91 -8.24 -37.24
CA THR A 350 9.02 -7.95 -35.79
C THR A 350 9.68 -9.10 -35.03
N GLU A 351 9.43 -10.36 -35.40
CA GLU A 351 10.13 -11.54 -34.89
C GLU A 351 11.63 -11.53 -35.24
N GLN A 352 11.99 -11.21 -36.48
CA GLN A 352 13.41 -11.05 -36.88
C GLN A 352 14.10 -9.93 -36.11
N HIS A 353 13.42 -8.80 -35.88
CA HIS A 353 13.95 -7.70 -35.08
C HIS A 353 14.11 -8.08 -33.60
N ALA A 354 13.16 -8.82 -33.03
CA ALA A 354 13.28 -9.35 -31.67
C ALA A 354 14.47 -10.32 -31.54
N LEU A 355 14.61 -11.26 -32.48
CA LEU A 355 15.75 -12.20 -32.53
C LEU A 355 17.09 -11.52 -32.82
N ALA A 356 17.10 -10.34 -33.45
CA ALA A 356 18.29 -9.51 -33.60
C ALA A 356 18.67 -8.84 -32.27
N LEU A 357 17.70 -8.24 -31.58
CA LEU A 357 17.91 -7.66 -30.24
C LEU A 357 18.33 -8.71 -29.20
N GLU A 358 17.75 -9.91 -29.23
CA GLU A 358 18.16 -11.01 -28.34
C GLU A 358 19.60 -11.45 -28.61
N ARG A 359 20.03 -11.51 -29.88
CA ARG A 359 21.45 -11.75 -30.22
C ARG A 359 22.34 -10.60 -29.78
N GLU A 360 21.95 -9.34 -29.97
CA GLU A 360 22.71 -8.19 -29.49
C GLU A 360 22.84 -8.18 -27.96
N LEU A 361 21.78 -8.55 -27.23
CA LEU A 361 21.81 -8.69 -25.77
C LEU A 361 22.68 -9.88 -25.33
N GLY A 362 22.65 -11.01 -26.04
CA GLY A 362 23.50 -12.17 -25.78
C GLY A 362 24.99 -11.94 -26.10
N MET A 363 25.29 -11.07 -27.07
CA MET A 363 26.66 -10.67 -27.43
C MET A 363 27.21 -9.56 -26.52
N ARG A 364 26.40 -8.93 -25.65
CA ARG A 364 26.92 -7.97 -24.66
C ARG A 364 27.74 -8.72 -23.60
N PRO A 365 28.95 -8.24 -23.26
CA PRO A 365 29.72 -8.79 -22.16
C PRO A 365 28.88 -8.83 -20.88
N THR A 366 28.82 -9.99 -20.24
CA THR A 366 28.11 -10.15 -18.96
C THR A 366 28.74 -9.24 -17.90
N VAL A 367 27.95 -8.82 -16.90
CA VAL A 367 28.44 -7.93 -15.83
C VAL A 367 29.69 -8.51 -15.16
N HIS A 368 29.70 -9.84 -14.93
CA HIS A 368 30.87 -10.57 -14.42
C HIS A 368 32.10 -10.46 -15.34
N LEU A 369 31.95 -10.62 -16.66
CA LEU A 369 33.08 -10.46 -17.59
C LEU A 369 33.59 -9.02 -17.63
N VAL A 370 32.71 -8.02 -17.50
CA VAL A 370 33.11 -6.61 -17.40
C VAL A 370 33.83 -6.31 -16.08
N GLU A 371 33.40 -6.92 -14.98
CA GLU A 371 34.07 -6.81 -13.68
C GLU A 371 35.42 -7.53 -13.66
N GLU A 372 35.51 -8.71 -14.25
CA GLU A 372 36.75 -9.47 -14.43
C GLU A 372 37.73 -8.71 -15.32
N LEU A 373 37.30 -8.18 -16.46
CA LEU A 373 38.13 -7.32 -17.31
C LEU A 373 38.57 -6.05 -16.58
N ARG A 374 37.72 -5.44 -15.75
CA ARG A 374 38.11 -4.29 -14.89
C ARG A 374 39.11 -4.69 -13.80
N GLN A 375 38.99 -5.90 -13.24
CA GLN A 375 39.94 -6.43 -12.27
C GLN A 375 41.28 -6.75 -12.93
N GLN A 376 41.27 -7.35 -14.12
CA GLN A 376 42.47 -7.58 -14.94
C GLN A 376 43.11 -6.25 -15.36
N ILE A 377 42.34 -5.22 -15.74
CA ILE A 377 42.85 -3.87 -16.01
C ILE A 377 43.43 -3.23 -14.74
N ARG A 378 42.81 -3.40 -13.57
CA ARG A 378 43.35 -2.90 -12.29
C ARG A 378 44.66 -3.60 -11.91
N VAL A 379 44.75 -4.91 -12.13
CA VAL A 379 45.98 -5.69 -11.93
C VAL A 379 47.05 -5.26 -12.94
N LEU A 380 46.70 -5.06 -14.22
CA LEU A 380 47.61 -4.52 -15.24
C LEU A 380 48.03 -3.07 -14.96
N GLN A 381 47.20 -2.25 -14.34
CA GLN A 381 47.59 -0.94 -13.85
C GLN A 381 48.53 -1.05 -12.65
N ALA A 382 48.26 -1.92 -11.68
CA ALA A 382 49.16 -2.13 -10.54
C ALA A 382 50.52 -2.76 -10.93
N VAL A 383 50.55 -3.58 -12.00
CA VAL A 383 51.77 -4.22 -12.51
C VAL A 383 52.51 -3.35 -13.53
N GLY A 384 51.79 -2.54 -14.31
CA GLY A 384 52.36 -1.62 -15.31
C GLY A 384 52.73 -0.23 -14.77
N TYR A 385 52.06 0.22 -13.70
CA TYR A 385 52.36 1.42 -12.95
C TYR A 385 52.65 1.05 -11.50
N ASN A 386 53.93 0.76 -11.25
CA ASN A 386 54.50 0.64 -9.91
C ASN A 386 54.61 2.06 -9.28
N ALA A 387 53.46 2.68 -9.02
CA ALA A 387 53.35 3.93 -8.27
C ALA A 387 52.76 3.60 -6.90
N VAL A 388 53.65 3.30 -5.96
CA VAL A 388 53.35 3.29 -4.52
C VAL A 388 53.01 4.73 -4.12
N ASP A 389 51.92 4.93 -3.39
CA ASP A 389 51.64 6.19 -2.71
C ASP A 389 52.67 6.38 -1.60
N GLU A 390 53.51 7.43 -1.66
CA GLU A 390 54.10 8.12 -0.49
C GLU A 390 54.87 9.42 -0.88
N ASP A 391 54.63 10.47 -0.08
CA ASP A 391 55.50 11.60 0.29
C ASP A 391 55.70 12.90 -0.55
N ASP A 392 55.74 14.00 0.23
CA ASP A 392 56.30 15.37 0.10
C ASP A 392 55.83 16.32 -1.04
N GLU A 393 55.41 17.57 -0.81
CA GLU A 393 55.86 18.72 0.02
C GLU A 393 56.86 19.67 -0.69
N TYR A 394 56.41 20.93 -0.88
CA TYR A 394 57.12 22.21 -1.12
C TYR A 394 58.44 22.32 -1.94
N GLU A 395 58.37 22.97 -3.12
CA GLU A 395 59.26 24.05 -3.66
C GLU A 395 58.81 24.42 -5.11
N GLY A 396 59.05 25.59 -5.71
CA GLY A 396 59.63 26.85 -5.23
C GLY A 396 60.41 27.64 -6.32
N ALA A 397 59.79 28.67 -6.95
CA ALA A 397 60.46 29.75 -7.74
C ALA A 397 61.21 29.34 -9.07
N ASN A 398 61.48 30.15 -10.11
CA ASN A 398 61.09 31.48 -10.68
C ASN A 398 61.80 31.58 -12.08
N PRO A 399 62.04 32.72 -12.79
CA PRO A 399 61.25 33.91 -13.17
C PRO A 399 61.08 34.12 -14.71
N GLY A 400 60.35 35.16 -15.14
CA GLY A 400 60.40 35.68 -16.52
C GLY A 400 59.37 36.77 -16.86
N GLU A 401 59.72 38.05 -16.69
CA GLU A 401 58.85 39.22 -16.87
C GLU A 401 58.69 39.77 -18.31
N ALA A 402 57.73 40.71 -18.43
CA ALA A 402 57.55 41.76 -19.45
C ALA A 402 56.79 41.41 -20.76
N GLY A 403 55.78 42.19 -21.19
CA GLY A 403 55.15 43.32 -20.48
C GLY A 403 54.06 44.05 -21.27
N THR A 404 53.11 44.62 -20.53
CA THR A 404 52.41 45.92 -20.77
C THR A 404 51.93 46.30 -22.19
N HIS A 405 50.61 46.41 -22.36
CA HIS A 405 49.98 47.74 -22.57
C HIS A 405 48.50 47.72 -22.15
N ASP A 406 48.09 48.73 -21.39
CA ASP A 406 46.72 48.97 -20.93
C ASP A 406 46.12 50.13 -21.74
N THR A 407 44.85 50.06 -22.15
CA THR A 407 43.95 51.23 -22.30
C THR A 407 42.54 50.82 -22.77
N VAL A 408 41.59 50.91 -21.83
CA VAL A 408 40.29 51.60 -21.94
C VAL A 408 39.90 52.18 -23.32
N SER A 409 38.72 51.83 -23.86
CA SER A 409 37.58 52.77 -23.99
C SER A 409 36.42 52.28 -24.88
N ALA A 410 35.20 52.45 -24.35
CA ALA A 410 33.94 52.81 -25.01
C ALA A 410 33.54 52.18 -26.38
N ALA A 411 32.42 51.45 -26.35
CA ALA A 411 31.45 51.52 -27.43
C ALA A 411 30.89 52.96 -27.57
N PRO A 412 30.38 53.32 -28.75
CA PRO A 412 28.97 53.71 -28.71
C PRO A 412 28.11 53.09 -29.83
N PHE A 413 26.82 53.30 -29.62
CA PHE A 413 25.67 52.73 -30.30
C PHE A 413 25.41 53.33 -31.70
N SER A 414 24.60 52.61 -32.48
CA SER A 414 23.55 53.15 -33.36
C SER A 414 23.76 53.15 -34.89
N SER A 415 23.15 52.12 -35.49
CA SER A 415 22.02 52.25 -36.43
C SER A 415 22.21 52.49 -37.95
N LEU A 416 21.48 51.63 -38.67
CA LEU A 416 20.54 51.93 -39.76
C LEU A 416 21.02 51.96 -41.22
N SER A 417 20.19 51.28 -42.03
CA SER A 417 20.08 51.32 -43.49
C SER A 417 21.24 50.71 -44.29
N GLY A 418 21.01 49.86 -45.30
CA GLY A 418 19.73 49.30 -45.74
C GLY A 418 19.75 48.86 -47.21
N ARG A 419 19.24 47.65 -47.47
CA ARG A 419 18.75 47.12 -48.76
C ARG A 419 19.80 46.71 -49.83
N ALA A 420 19.59 45.47 -50.33
CA ALA A 420 19.93 44.96 -51.68
C ALA A 420 21.44 44.75 -52.02
N LEU A 421 21.87 43.67 -52.69
CA LEU A 421 21.17 42.46 -53.21
C LEU A 421 22.19 41.33 -53.48
N SER A 422 21.69 40.09 -53.50
CA SER A 422 22.22 38.92 -54.23
C SER A 422 23.16 37.91 -53.52
N THR A 423 22.79 36.63 -53.73
CA THR A 423 23.59 35.38 -53.78
C THR A 423 24.37 34.86 -52.56
N ALA A 424 23.71 33.90 -51.87
CA ALA A 424 24.14 32.52 -51.60
C ALA A 424 25.46 32.18 -50.84
N ALA A 425 25.33 31.25 -49.88
CA ALA A 425 26.37 30.60 -49.05
C ALA A 425 27.11 31.55 -48.06
N THR A 426 27.34 31.21 -46.79
CA THR A 426 27.72 29.89 -46.26
C THR A 426 27.23 29.70 -44.81
N THR A 427 26.57 28.59 -44.52
CA THR A 427 26.20 28.14 -43.16
C THR A 427 27.28 27.20 -42.61
N GLY A 428 27.53 27.20 -41.28
CA GLY A 428 28.40 26.16 -40.69
C GLY A 428 28.91 26.33 -39.26
N ARG A 429 28.91 27.54 -38.67
CA ARG A 429 29.67 27.80 -37.42
C ARG A 429 28.85 28.06 -36.15
N GLY A 430 27.53 28.27 -36.26
CA GLY A 430 26.64 28.46 -35.10
C GLY A 430 26.05 27.17 -34.51
N ALA A 431 25.90 26.11 -35.31
CA ALA A 431 25.32 24.84 -34.85
C ALA A 431 26.27 24.04 -33.96
N VAL A 432 27.59 24.12 -34.21
CA VAL A 432 28.61 23.36 -33.48
C VAL A 432 28.66 23.76 -32.01
N GLY A 433 28.74 25.06 -31.69
CA GLY A 433 28.78 25.53 -30.30
C GLY A 433 27.48 25.25 -29.50
N SER A 434 26.33 25.19 -30.18
CA SER A 434 25.06 24.79 -29.57
C SER A 434 25.06 23.29 -29.21
N MET A 435 25.54 22.45 -30.14
CA MET A 435 25.66 21.00 -29.92
C MET A 435 26.75 20.67 -28.89
N GLU A 436 27.88 21.37 -28.90
CA GLU A 436 28.98 21.23 -27.93
C GLU A 436 28.52 21.61 -26.51
N SER A 437 27.79 22.72 -26.36
CA SER A 437 27.16 23.10 -25.09
C SER A 437 26.17 22.05 -24.57
N ALA A 438 25.30 21.53 -25.45
CA ALA A 438 24.34 20.48 -25.10
C ALA A 438 25.04 19.15 -24.73
N LEU A 439 26.14 18.81 -25.39
CA LEU A 439 26.96 17.64 -25.08
C LEU A 439 27.70 17.79 -23.74
N LEU A 440 28.26 18.96 -23.45
CA LEU A 440 28.87 19.27 -22.14
C LEU A 440 27.84 19.23 -21.01
N GLN A 441 26.63 19.75 -21.24
CA GLN A 441 25.54 19.67 -20.25
C GLN A 441 25.09 18.22 -20.03
N LYS A 442 24.95 17.42 -21.08
CA LYS A 442 24.67 15.97 -20.95
C LYS A 442 25.80 15.20 -20.29
N ASN A 443 27.06 15.54 -20.58
CA ASN A 443 28.22 14.89 -19.98
C ASN A 443 28.25 15.14 -18.47
N ARG A 444 28.13 16.40 -18.02
CA ARG A 444 27.98 16.74 -16.58
C ARG A 444 26.77 16.10 -15.92
N HIS A 445 25.65 15.98 -16.64
CA HIS A 445 24.46 15.29 -16.13
C HIS A 445 24.72 13.80 -15.94
N LEU A 446 25.33 13.12 -16.91
CA LEU A 446 25.73 11.71 -16.81
C LEU A 446 26.79 11.48 -15.72
N GLU A 447 27.72 12.42 -15.51
CA GLU A 447 28.66 12.39 -14.38
C GLU A 447 27.91 12.51 -13.03
N HIS A 448 26.89 13.37 -12.96
CA HIS A 448 26.04 13.48 -11.77
C HIS A 448 25.21 12.22 -11.54
N GLU A 449 24.61 11.63 -12.58
CA GLU A 449 23.89 10.36 -12.48
C GLU A 449 24.82 9.20 -12.09
N LEU A 450 26.04 9.14 -12.64
CA LEU A 450 27.06 8.15 -12.31
C LEU A 450 27.52 8.26 -10.84
N THR A 451 27.72 9.49 -10.34
CA THR A 451 28.08 9.72 -8.93
C THR A 451 26.92 9.39 -7.98
N MET A 452 25.69 9.77 -8.33
CA MET A 452 24.49 9.40 -7.56
C MET A 452 24.21 7.89 -7.60
N ALA A 453 24.47 7.20 -8.71
CA ALA A 453 24.36 5.74 -8.82
C ALA A 453 25.44 5.03 -7.98
N ARG A 454 26.68 5.56 -7.95
CA ARG A 454 27.75 5.08 -7.06
C ARG A 454 27.40 5.25 -5.59
N LEU A 455 26.82 6.40 -5.20
CA LEU A 455 26.39 6.65 -3.83
C LEU A 455 25.28 5.67 -3.42
N ARG A 456 24.23 5.51 -4.24
CA ARG A 456 23.17 4.52 -4.01
C ARG A 456 23.71 3.09 -3.94
N GLY A 457 24.73 2.75 -4.74
CA GLY A 457 25.41 1.45 -4.68
C GLY A 457 26.20 1.25 -3.38
N ALA A 458 26.85 2.30 -2.86
CA ALA A 458 27.53 2.27 -1.57
C ALA A 458 26.53 2.15 -0.40
N ASP A 459 25.43 2.91 -0.43
CA ASP A 459 24.35 2.84 0.57
C ASP A 459 23.68 1.47 0.58
N ALA A 460 23.37 0.91 -0.60
CA ALA A 460 22.81 -0.44 -0.73
C ALA A 460 23.77 -1.51 -0.23
N LYS A 461 25.09 -1.36 -0.47
CA LYS A 461 26.11 -2.27 0.06
C LYS A 461 26.24 -2.16 1.57
N ALA A 462 26.27 -0.97 2.14
CA ALA A 462 26.29 -0.77 3.59
C ALA A 462 25.01 -1.36 4.25
N GLY A 463 23.86 -1.26 3.58
CA GLY A 463 22.62 -1.93 4.00
C GLY A 463 22.71 -3.46 3.94
N LEU A 464 23.34 -4.03 2.91
CA LEU A 464 23.58 -5.47 2.80
C LEU A 464 24.54 -5.97 3.89
N ASP A 465 25.66 -5.28 4.12
CA ASP A 465 26.65 -5.62 5.13
C ASP A 465 26.02 -5.57 6.55
N ALA A 466 25.19 -4.55 6.82
CA ALA A 466 24.43 -4.44 8.07
C ALA A 466 23.34 -5.52 8.23
N ALA A 467 22.70 -5.94 7.13
CA ALA A 467 21.74 -7.05 7.15
C ALA A 467 22.44 -8.39 7.41
N GLN A 468 23.60 -8.63 6.78
CA GLN A 468 24.42 -9.82 7.03
C GLN A 468 24.89 -9.89 8.49
N ALA A 469 25.33 -8.76 9.08
CA ALA A 469 25.69 -8.70 10.50
C ALA A 469 24.51 -9.06 11.44
N ARG A 470 23.27 -8.69 11.07
CA ARG A 470 22.07 -9.10 11.84
C ARG A 470 21.73 -10.58 11.65
N VAL A 471 21.96 -11.14 10.46
CA VAL A 471 21.78 -12.59 10.23
C VAL A 471 22.75 -13.38 11.09
N THR A 472 24.04 -13.05 11.10
CA THR A 472 25.04 -13.74 11.94
C THR A 472 24.76 -13.55 13.43
N GLU A 473 24.31 -12.37 13.87
CA GLU A 473 23.85 -12.17 15.24
C GLU A 473 22.67 -13.12 15.59
N LEU A 474 21.63 -13.16 14.75
CA LEU A 474 20.48 -14.04 14.96
C LEU A 474 20.87 -15.53 14.94
N GLU A 475 21.78 -15.96 14.07
CA GLU A 475 22.34 -17.31 14.05
C GLU A 475 23.08 -17.64 15.36
N THR A 476 23.87 -16.71 15.90
CA THR A 476 24.51 -16.92 17.22
C THR A 476 23.48 -17.01 18.36
N GLN A 477 22.42 -16.20 18.33
CA GLN A 477 21.34 -16.26 19.32
C GLN A 477 20.54 -17.57 19.22
N VAL A 478 20.30 -18.09 18.01
CA VAL A 478 19.67 -19.39 17.78
C VAL A 478 20.57 -20.52 18.29
N SER A 479 21.87 -20.47 18.00
CA SER A 479 22.85 -21.45 18.49
C SER A 479 22.93 -21.46 20.03
N GLN A 480 22.96 -20.28 20.67
CA GLN A 480 22.92 -20.17 22.13
C GLN A 480 21.63 -20.73 22.74
N LYS A 481 20.47 -20.45 22.12
CA LYS A 481 19.17 -21.00 22.54
C LYS A 481 19.12 -22.52 22.37
N GLN A 482 19.66 -23.06 21.28
CA GLN A 482 19.73 -24.50 21.06
C GLN A 482 20.63 -25.17 22.10
N GLN A 483 21.84 -24.64 22.36
CA GLN A 483 22.72 -25.16 23.42
C GLN A 483 22.08 -25.10 24.80
N LEU A 484 21.25 -24.09 25.09
CA LEU A 484 20.50 -24.02 26.34
C LEU A 484 19.39 -25.07 26.40
N ILE A 485 18.67 -25.30 25.29
CA ILE A 485 17.67 -26.37 25.18
C ILE A 485 18.35 -27.74 25.37
N ASP A 486 19.45 -28.01 24.67
CA ASP A 486 20.19 -29.27 24.76
C ASP A 486 20.65 -29.55 26.21
N ARG A 487 21.15 -28.53 26.93
CA ARG A 487 21.49 -28.64 28.37
C ARG A 487 20.27 -28.88 29.25
N LEU A 488 19.16 -28.19 29.01
CA LEU A 488 17.93 -28.42 29.76
C LEU A 488 17.34 -29.80 29.49
N GLU A 489 17.48 -30.34 28.28
CA GLU A 489 17.12 -31.72 27.95
C GLU A 489 18.04 -32.72 28.64
N GLU A 490 19.36 -32.46 28.70
CA GLU A 490 20.33 -33.27 29.45
C GLU A 490 20.04 -33.25 30.97
N ASP A 491 19.79 -32.08 31.57
CA ASP A 491 19.39 -31.92 32.97
C ASP A 491 18.07 -32.63 33.28
N LEU A 492 17.09 -32.57 32.37
CA LEU A 492 15.82 -33.29 32.52
C LEU A 492 16.01 -34.81 32.39
N LEU A 493 16.88 -35.28 31.50
CA LEU A 493 17.25 -36.69 31.38
C LEU A 493 18.01 -37.20 32.62
N ALA A 494 18.91 -36.39 33.19
CA ALA A 494 19.59 -36.66 34.45
C ALA A 494 18.60 -36.73 35.63
N SER A 495 17.67 -35.76 35.72
CA SER A 495 16.62 -35.76 36.76
C SER A 495 15.71 -37.00 36.69
N ARG A 496 15.51 -37.54 35.49
CA ARG A 496 14.69 -38.74 35.22
C ARG A 496 15.44 -40.05 35.42
N THR A 497 16.75 -40.03 35.59
CA THR A 497 17.61 -41.22 35.78
C THR A 497 18.28 -41.31 37.15
N GLY A 498 17.99 -40.36 38.06
CA GLY A 498 18.31 -40.44 39.49
C GLY A 498 17.56 -41.57 40.24
N PRO A 499 18.08 -42.05 41.38
CA PRO A 499 17.77 -43.38 41.90
C PRO A 499 16.38 -43.51 42.55
N THR A 500 15.77 -44.67 42.34
CA THR A 500 14.49 -45.07 42.94
C THR A 500 14.62 -45.26 44.45
N VAL A 501 14.02 -44.37 45.24
CA VAL A 501 13.70 -44.64 46.66
C VAL A 501 12.24 -45.05 46.76
N SER A 502 12.03 -46.24 47.32
CA SER A 502 10.73 -46.88 47.48
C SER A 502 10.03 -46.44 48.76
N THR A 503 8.80 -45.94 48.64
CA THR A 503 7.85 -45.92 49.76
C THR A 503 6.40 -46.12 49.32
N SER A 504 5.80 -47.12 49.96
CA SER A 504 4.44 -47.65 49.83
C SER A 504 3.29 -46.67 50.17
N GLY A 505 2.13 -46.88 49.52
CA GLY A 505 0.82 -46.75 50.18
C GLY A 505 -0.30 -46.07 49.38
N GLY A 506 -1.47 -46.71 49.26
CA GLY A 506 -2.72 -46.03 48.87
C GLY A 506 -3.52 -46.66 47.71
N SER A 507 -4.37 -47.62 48.02
CA SER A 507 -5.31 -48.31 47.11
C SER A 507 -6.45 -47.45 46.52
N ASN A 508 -6.66 -47.51 45.19
CA ASN A 508 -7.87 -47.95 44.43
C ASN A 508 -9.32 -47.58 44.90
N PRO A 509 -10.36 -47.60 44.02
CA PRO A 509 -10.45 -47.16 42.61
C PRO A 509 -11.84 -46.54 42.20
N SER A 510 -12.04 -46.30 40.89
CA SER A 510 -13.33 -46.02 40.16
C SER A 510 -13.85 -44.56 40.18
N ARG A 511 -14.57 -44.03 39.15
CA ARG A 511 -15.25 -44.64 37.99
C ARG A 511 -15.59 -43.61 36.87
N GLY A 512 -15.50 -43.99 35.58
CA GLY A 512 -16.05 -43.26 34.40
C GLY A 512 -15.11 -42.21 33.77
N ALA A 513 -14.61 -42.33 32.52
CA ALA A 513 -15.27 -42.35 31.19
C ALA A 513 -15.96 -41.00 30.84
N ALA A 514 -15.74 -40.35 29.69
CA ALA A 514 -14.93 -40.57 28.47
C ALA A 514 -14.54 -39.16 27.89
N ALA A 515 -13.88 -38.91 26.74
CA ALA A 515 -13.53 -39.70 25.54
C ALA A 515 -12.39 -39.00 24.73
N ASN A 516 -11.85 -39.69 23.71
CA ASN A 516 -11.12 -39.18 22.52
C ASN A 516 -9.76 -38.47 22.73
N ARG A 517 -8.65 -39.04 22.24
CA ARG A 517 -8.08 -38.94 20.85
C ARG A 517 -7.41 -37.57 20.60
N THR A 518 -6.16 -37.45 20.10
CA THR A 518 -5.30 -38.42 19.39
C THR A 518 -3.81 -38.06 19.46
N THR A 519 -2.98 -39.05 19.78
CA THR A 519 -1.64 -39.33 19.21
C THR A 519 -0.74 -38.18 18.70
N SER A 520 0.30 -37.84 19.47
CA SER A 520 1.56 -37.30 18.96
C SER A 520 2.73 -38.23 19.34
N LYS A 521 3.19 -39.03 18.37
CA LYS A 521 4.49 -39.75 18.33
C LYS A 521 4.50 -40.70 17.12
N LEU A 522 5.32 -40.39 16.12
CA LEU A 522 6.50 -41.21 15.79
C LEU A 522 7.27 -40.50 14.68
N SER A 523 8.51 -40.08 14.99
CA SER A 523 9.53 -39.82 13.97
C SER A 523 10.33 -41.11 13.76
N GLY A 524 10.75 -41.37 12.52
CA GLY A 524 11.73 -42.41 12.21
C GLY A 524 11.21 -43.59 11.39
N LEU A 525 12.11 -44.08 10.53
CA LEU A 525 12.03 -45.26 9.67
C LEU A 525 11.02 -45.21 8.51
N LEU A 526 11.56 -45.07 7.30
CA LEU A 526 11.29 -46.02 6.19
C LEU A 526 12.38 -45.89 5.11
N LYS A 527 13.37 -46.77 5.19
CA LYS A 527 14.42 -46.98 4.19
C LYS A 527 14.32 -48.42 3.67
N GLY A 528 14.05 -48.59 2.38
CA GLY A 528 14.52 -49.73 1.58
C GLY A 528 13.55 -50.86 1.24
N SER A 529 13.70 -51.36 0.00
CA SER A 529 13.20 -52.60 -0.62
C SER A 529 11.67 -52.75 -0.82
N SER A 530 11.16 -53.31 -1.92
CA SER A 530 11.73 -53.81 -3.21
C SER A 530 10.55 -54.07 -4.18
N SER A 531 10.65 -54.29 -5.50
CA SER A 531 11.75 -54.65 -6.43
C SER A 531 11.61 -53.83 -7.76
N SER A 532 12.10 -54.15 -8.97
CA SER A 532 12.86 -55.29 -9.56
C SER A 532 13.67 -54.83 -10.79
N THR A 533 14.94 -55.25 -10.87
CA THR A 533 15.71 -55.75 -12.07
C THR A 533 15.42 -55.18 -13.48
N HIS A 534 16.35 -54.79 -14.36
CA HIS A 534 17.80 -55.09 -14.56
C HIS A 534 18.57 -53.79 -14.95
N GLY A 535 19.91 -53.64 -14.86
CA GLY A 535 20.94 -54.20 -15.78
C GLY A 535 20.78 -53.65 -17.23
N ALA A 536 21.75 -53.01 -17.90
CA ALA A 536 23.21 -52.96 -17.71
C ALA A 536 23.87 -51.65 -18.27
N SER A 537 25.19 -51.68 -18.48
CA SER A 537 26.12 -50.54 -18.69
C SER A 537 26.54 -50.25 -20.15
N GLY A 538 27.01 -49.02 -20.41
CA GLY A 538 27.71 -48.59 -21.65
C GLY A 538 26.77 -48.03 -22.72
N GLY A 539 27.18 -47.13 -23.63
CA GLY A 539 28.49 -46.52 -23.87
C GLY A 539 28.74 -46.32 -25.38
N SER A 540 29.13 -45.10 -25.79
CA SER A 540 29.61 -44.66 -27.14
C SER A 540 28.71 -44.80 -28.39
N ASP A 541 28.50 -43.62 -29.02
CA ASP A 541 28.60 -43.27 -30.45
C ASP A 541 27.76 -43.90 -31.60
N ALA A 542 27.39 -42.95 -32.49
CA ALA A 542 27.33 -43.00 -33.96
C ALA A 542 26.10 -43.53 -34.74
N ALA A 543 25.64 -42.62 -35.62
CA ALA A 543 25.16 -42.81 -37.00
C ALA A 543 23.78 -43.45 -37.29
N GLU A 544 22.87 -42.59 -37.75
CA GLU A 544 22.20 -42.61 -39.08
C GLU A 544 21.74 -43.97 -39.66
N GLU A 545 20.43 -44.13 -39.87
CA GLU A 545 19.78 -43.96 -41.20
C GLU A 545 18.23 -44.03 -41.08
N GLU A 546 17.54 -43.18 -41.87
CA GLU A 546 16.27 -43.37 -42.62
C GLU A 546 15.08 -44.22 -42.03
N GLU A 547 13.79 -43.91 -42.21
CA GLU A 547 13.06 -42.78 -42.83
C GLU A 547 11.57 -42.80 -42.35
N GLU A 548 10.73 -41.87 -42.82
CA GLU A 548 9.25 -41.90 -42.78
C GLU A 548 8.53 -41.98 -41.40
N GLY A 549 8.15 -40.81 -40.85
CA GLY A 549 7.15 -40.74 -39.76
C GLY A 549 7.07 -39.45 -38.94
N GLU A 550 7.96 -38.47 -39.17
CA GLU A 550 8.20 -37.42 -38.18
C GLU A 550 7.26 -36.20 -38.21
N GLU A 551 6.49 -35.94 -39.26
CA GLU A 551 5.71 -34.69 -39.34
C GLU A 551 4.52 -34.62 -38.36
N GLU A 552 3.75 -35.70 -38.16
CA GLU A 552 2.68 -35.71 -37.14
C GLU A 552 3.26 -35.77 -35.72
N ALA A 553 4.29 -36.59 -35.48
CA ALA A 553 4.92 -36.71 -34.16
C ALA A 553 5.64 -35.42 -33.72
N ALA A 554 6.25 -34.68 -34.65
CA ALA A 554 6.85 -33.38 -34.37
C ALA A 554 5.78 -32.29 -34.14
N GLN A 555 4.64 -32.34 -34.83
CA GLN A 555 3.52 -31.42 -34.59
C GLN A 555 2.84 -31.68 -33.25
N ASP A 556 2.60 -32.94 -32.88
CA ASP A 556 2.06 -33.30 -31.55
C ASP A 556 3.08 -32.99 -30.43
N SER A 557 4.37 -33.26 -30.64
CA SER A 557 5.43 -32.87 -29.70
C SER A 557 5.53 -31.35 -29.54
N SER A 558 5.41 -30.60 -30.63
CA SER A 558 5.34 -29.13 -30.63
C SER A 558 4.10 -28.62 -29.90
N MET A 559 2.92 -29.19 -30.18
CA MET A 559 1.67 -28.83 -29.51
C MET A 559 1.72 -29.15 -28.02
N LEU A 560 2.22 -30.33 -27.64
CA LEU A 560 2.43 -30.71 -26.23
C LEU A 560 3.45 -29.80 -25.54
N ARG A 561 4.51 -29.36 -26.23
CA ARG A 561 5.50 -28.41 -25.69
C ARG A 561 4.91 -27.01 -25.52
N VAL A 562 4.08 -26.55 -26.46
CA VAL A 562 3.32 -25.30 -26.34
C VAL A 562 2.30 -25.39 -25.20
N LEU A 563 1.57 -26.50 -25.06
CA LEU A 563 0.62 -26.73 -23.96
C LEU A 563 1.33 -26.84 -22.61
N CYS A 564 2.52 -27.45 -22.53
CA CYS A 564 3.34 -27.45 -21.32
C CYS A 564 3.81 -26.04 -20.97
N ASN A 565 4.34 -25.27 -21.93
CA ASN A 565 4.75 -23.88 -21.71
C ASN A 565 3.57 -22.99 -21.28
N GLN A 566 2.38 -23.18 -21.87
CA GLN A 566 1.15 -22.48 -21.45
C GLN A 566 0.75 -22.89 -20.03
N ARG A 567 0.67 -24.20 -19.74
CA ARG A 567 0.36 -24.73 -18.40
C ARG A 567 1.33 -24.21 -17.34
N ASP A 568 2.62 -24.18 -17.64
CA ASP A 568 3.65 -23.80 -16.67
C ASP A 568 3.67 -22.28 -16.47
N ARG A 569 3.34 -21.49 -17.51
CA ARG A 569 3.05 -20.05 -17.39
C ARG A 569 1.75 -19.74 -16.64
N PHE A 570 0.72 -20.60 -16.74
CA PHE A 570 -0.49 -20.51 -15.92
C PHE A 570 -0.22 -20.90 -14.46
N ARG A 571 0.61 -21.91 -14.21
CA ARG A 571 1.06 -22.28 -12.85
C ARG A 571 1.89 -21.16 -12.23
N GLN A 572 2.81 -20.57 -12.99
CA GLN A 572 3.61 -19.44 -12.51
C GLN A 572 2.70 -18.26 -12.12
N ARG A 573 1.75 -17.87 -12.98
CA ARG A 573 0.75 -16.84 -12.65
C ARG A 573 -0.14 -17.22 -11.46
N ALA A 574 -0.46 -18.50 -11.28
CA ALA A 574 -1.24 -18.95 -10.12
C ALA A 574 -0.43 -18.80 -8.83
N VAL A 575 0.86 -19.15 -8.84
CA VAL A 575 1.77 -18.93 -7.70
C VAL A 575 1.95 -17.44 -7.42
N GLU A 576 2.21 -16.62 -8.45
CA GLU A 576 2.30 -15.15 -8.34
C GLU A 576 1.03 -14.55 -7.72
N LEU A 577 -0.16 -14.97 -8.18
CA LEU A 577 -1.44 -14.52 -7.61
C LEU A 577 -1.69 -15.06 -6.20
N GLU A 578 -1.24 -16.28 -5.86
CA GLU A 578 -1.30 -16.82 -4.49
C GLU A 578 -0.38 -16.07 -3.53
N GLU A 579 0.82 -15.67 -3.99
CA GLU A 579 1.75 -14.82 -3.24
C GLU A 579 1.21 -13.40 -3.06
N GLU A 580 0.69 -12.76 -4.11
CA GLU A 580 0.02 -11.45 -4.00
C GLU A 580 -1.19 -11.51 -3.04
N LEU A 581 -2.02 -12.54 -3.14
CA LEU A 581 -3.18 -12.74 -2.28
C LEU A 581 -2.77 -13.05 -0.83
N SER A 582 -1.66 -13.75 -0.62
CA SER A 582 -1.03 -13.94 0.70
C SER A 582 -0.51 -12.61 1.26
N ARG A 583 0.18 -11.80 0.45
CA ARG A 583 0.68 -10.48 0.84
C ARG A 583 -0.45 -9.53 1.22
N VAL A 584 -1.47 -9.39 0.38
CA VAL A 584 -2.66 -8.55 0.64
C VAL A 584 -3.42 -9.04 1.88
N LYS A 585 -3.47 -10.35 2.16
CA LYS A 585 -4.01 -10.87 3.44
C LYS A 585 -3.15 -10.48 4.64
N GLY A 586 -1.82 -10.50 4.50
CA GLY A 586 -0.86 -10.03 5.51
C GLY A 586 -1.04 -8.54 5.80
N ASP A 587 -1.03 -7.71 4.76
CA ASP A 587 -1.24 -6.26 4.83
C ASP A 587 -2.60 -5.93 5.48
N LEU A 588 -3.66 -6.64 5.11
CA LEU A 588 -4.99 -6.51 5.71
C LEU A 588 -5.02 -6.93 7.19
N ALA A 589 -4.23 -7.93 7.59
CA ALA A 589 -4.11 -8.35 8.98
C ALA A 589 -3.32 -7.32 9.82
N ALA A 590 -2.22 -6.80 9.28
CA ALA A 590 -1.42 -5.73 9.89
C ALA A 590 -2.26 -4.46 10.09
N ALA A 591 -2.91 -3.95 9.04
CA ALA A 591 -3.77 -2.77 9.11
C ALA A 591 -4.97 -2.95 10.07
N LYS A 592 -5.51 -4.17 10.19
CA LYS A 592 -6.54 -4.48 11.20
C LYS A 592 -5.99 -4.47 12.62
N SER A 593 -4.77 -4.96 12.83
CA SER A 593 -4.09 -4.94 14.13
C SER A 593 -3.75 -3.52 14.55
N GLU A 594 -3.20 -2.71 13.65
CA GLU A 594 -2.93 -1.28 13.86
C GLU A 594 -4.23 -0.50 14.16
N ALA A 595 -5.28 -0.71 13.36
CA ALA A 595 -6.59 -0.12 13.61
C ALA A 595 -7.31 -0.67 14.87
N ALA A 596 -6.80 -1.73 15.50
CA ALA A 596 -7.25 -2.20 16.81
C ALA A 596 -6.43 -1.55 17.94
N ALA A 597 -5.10 -1.48 17.79
CA ALA A 597 -4.20 -0.77 18.70
C ALA A 597 -4.58 0.70 18.82
N ALA A 598 -4.71 1.41 17.70
CA ALA A 598 -5.13 2.81 17.68
C ALA A 598 -6.52 3.03 18.31
N LYS A 599 -7.44 2.05 18.26
CA LYS A 599 -8.73 2.14 18.98
C LYS A 599 -8.55 1.95 20.48
N ALA A 600 -7.70 1.02 20.92
CA ALA A 600 -7.39 0.83 22.32
C ALA A 600 -6.72 2.08 22.91
N ASP A 601 -5.74 2.66 22.21
CA ASP A 601 -5.07 3.89 22.62
C ASP A 601 -6.03 5.08 22.67
N ASN A 602 -6.92 5.24 21.69
CA ASN A 602 -7.97 6.27 21.73
C ASN A 602 -8.93 6.09 22.92
N ILE A 603 -9.25 4.85 23.31
CA ILE A 603 -10.09 4.57 24.50
C ILE A 603 -9.30 4.89 25.79
N ALA A 604 -8.03 4.51 25.88
CA ALA A 604 -7.17 4.82 27.01
C ALA A 604 -6.88 6.34 27.15
N LEU A 605 -6.82 7.07 26.03
CA LEU A 605 -6.75 8.52 26.01
C LEU A 605 -8.03 9.15 26.56
N VAL A 606 -9.22 8.63 26.22
CA VAL A 606 -10.49 9.07 26.82
C VAL A 606 -10.55 8.80 28.32
N GLU A 607 -10.06 7.63 28.78
CA GLU A 607 -9.94 7.31 30.20
C GLU A 607 -9.05 8.32 30.94
N ARG A 608 -7.85 8.59 30.42
CA ARG A 608 -6.91 9.59 30.96
C ARG A 608 -7.49 11.00 30.91
N LEU A 609 -8.12 11.41 29.81
CA LEU A 609 -8.79 12.71 29.68
C LEU A 609 -9.89 12.86 30.73
N ARG A 610 -10.70 11.82 30.98
CA ARG A 610 -11.77 11.84 31.98
C ARG A 610 -11.21 11.85 33.41
N TYR A 611 -10.11 11.14 33.68
CA TYR A 611 -9.41 11.19 34.97
C TYR A 611 -8.84 12.59 35.24
N VAL A 612 -8.14 13.18 34.26
CA VAL A 612 -7.58 14.53 34.34
C VAL A 612 -8.68 15.60 34.42
N HIS A 613 -9.78 15.48 33.68
CA HIS A 613 -10.95 16.35 33.85
C HIS A 613 -11.64 16.17 35.21
N GLY A 614 -11.60 14.97 35.79
CA GLY A 614 -12.05 14.71 37.16
C GLY A 614 -11.30 15.54 38.19
N TYR A 615 -9.98 15.67 38.05
CA TYR A 615 -9.16 16.58 38.86
C TYR A 615 -9.35 18.06 38.48
N LYS A 616 -9.34 18.39 37.18
CA LYS A 616 -9.43 19.78 36.70
C LYS A 616 -10.80 20.42 36.95
N LYS A 617 -11.86 19.64 37.19
CA LYS A 617 -13.17 20.17 37.61
C LYS A 617 -13.14 20.92 38.95
N GLN A 618 -12.04 20.84 39.70
CA GLN A 618 -11.81 21.64 40.91
C GLN A 618 -11.21 23.04 40.62
N GLU A 619 -10.67 23.27 39.42
CA GLU A 619 -10.18 24.58 38.93
C GLU A 619 -10.88 24.94 37.60
N GLY A 620 -11.97 25.70 37.69
CA GLY A 620 -12.86 25.98 36.57
C GLY A 620 -12.19 26.67 35.38
N ARG A 621 -11.85 25.90 34.34
CA ARG A 621 -11.40 26.42 33.04
C ARG A 621 -11.72 25.45 31.91
N ASP A 622 -12.94 25.58 31.38
CA ASP A 622 -13.36 24.90 30.16
C ASP A 622 -12.58 25.43 28.95
N VAL A 623 -12.15 24.52 28.07
CA VAL A 623 -11.46 24.85 26.81
C VAL A 623 -12.31 24.26 25.69
N GLU A 624 -12.93 25.12 24.88
CA GLU A 624 -13.73 24.68 23.73
C GLU A 624 -12.84 23.93 22.73
N THR A 625 -13.19 22.67 22.47
CA THR A 625 -12.54 21.83 21.47
C THR A 625 -13.43 21.78 20.22
N GLY A 626 -12.82 21.96 19.04
CA GLY A 626 -13.54 22.18 17.79
C GLY A 626 -14.48 21.03 17.37
N SER A 627 -15.54 21.38 16.64
CA SER A 627 -16.69 20.52 16.29
C SER A 627 -16.33 19.11 15.78
N ALA A 628 -15.34 18.99 14.89
CA ALA A 628 -14.92 17.70 14.35
C ALA A 628 -14.20 16.80 15.39
N GLY A 629 -13.40 17.40 16.28
CA GLY A 629 -12.78 16.68 17.41
C GLY A 629 -13.83 16.18 18.39
N ALA A 630 -14.84 17.01 18.69
CA ALA A 630 -15.93 16.66 19.59
C ALA A 630 -16.77 15.46 19.11
N GLU A 631 -16.92 15.25 17.80
CA GLU A 631 -17.64 14.06 17.27
C GLU A 631 -16.82 12.77 17.44
N VAL A 632 -15.51 12.83 17.18
CA VAL A 632 -14.58 11.70 17.39
C VAL A 632 -14.46 11.37 18.88
N GLU A 633 -14.35 12.39 19.73
CA GLU A 633 -14.34 12.26 21.20
C GLU A 633 -15.64 11.61 21.70
N ARG A 634 -16.82 12.08 21.24
CA ARG A 634 -18.12 11.45 21.57
C ARG A 634 -18.19 9.99 21.14
N LYS A 635 -17.63 9.65 19.97
CA LYS A 635 -17.61 8.27 19.46
C LYS A 635 -16.79 7.34 20.35
N TYR A 636 -15.58 7.73 20.74
CA TYR A 636 -14.74 6.92 21.65
C TYR A 636 -15.23 6.93 23.10
N THR A 637 -15.77 8.07 23.58
CA THR A 637 -16.44 8.17 24.89
C THR A 637 -17.63 7.23 24.98
N LYS A 638 -18.45 7.14 23.93
CA LYS A 638 -19.57 6.18 23.89
C LYS A 638 -19.10 4.72 23.91
N ILE A 639 -18.01 4.38 23.22
CA ILE A 639 -17.43 3.03 23.24
C ILE A 639 -16.90 2.68 24.64
N TYR A 640 -16.22 3.63 25.29
CA TYR A 640 -15.75 3.51 26.68
C TYR A 640 -16.93 3.32 27.67
N GLU A 641 -17.97 4.16 27.58
CA GLU A 641 -19.18 4.04 28.41
C GLU A 641 -19.99 2.76 28.13
N GLU A 642 -19.88 2.19 26.93
CA GLU A 642 -20.46 0.89 26.58
C GLU A 642 -19.66 -0.29 27.17
N GLY A 643 -18.33 -0.18 27.25
CA GLY A 643 -17.48 -1.18 27.90
C GLY A 643 -17.54 -1.16 29.44
N ILE A 644 -17.85 -0.01 30.05
CA ILE A 644 -17.83 0.18 31.52
C ILE A 644 -19.20 0.02 32.19
N ASN A 645 -20.29 -0.13 31.44
CA ASN A 645 -21.63 -0.24 32.03
C ASN A 645 -22.05 -1.71 32.27
N PRO A 646 -21.92 -2.26 33.50
CA PRO A 646 -22.22 -3.66 33.79
C PRO A 646 -23.70 -4.02 33.55
N PHE A 647 -24.60 -3.04 33.58
CA PHE A 647 -26.02 -3.27 33.29
C PHE A 647 -26.28 -3.48 31.79
N LYS A 648 -25.48 -2.92 30.88
CA LYS A 648 -25.59 -3.22 29.44
C LYS A 648 -25.12 -4.64 29.15
N GLU A 649 -24.01 -5.07 29.75
CA GLU A 649 -23.51 -6.44 29.61
C GLU A 649 -24.51 -7.46 30.19
N PHE A 650 -25.05 -7.19 31.39
CA PHE A 650 -26.10 -8.01 32.00
C PHE A 650 -27.38 -8.04 31.17
N GLN A 651 -27.83 -6.91 30.60
CA GLN A 651 -28.97 -6.88 29.66
C GLN A 651 -28.67 -7.63 28.35
N GLY A 652 -27.43 -7.62 27.86
CA GLY A 652 -26.97 -8.42 26.74
C GLY A 652 -27.11 -9.91 27.02
N GLN A 653 -26.52 -10.38 28.14
CA GLN A 653 -26.60 -11.77 28.58
C GLN A 653 -28.06 -12.20 28.89
N GLN A 654 -28.90 -11.32 29.44
CA GLN A 654 -30.34 -11.54 29.61
C GLN A 654 -31.04 -11.76 28.26
N ARG A 655 -30.84 -10.87 27.28
CA ARG A 655 -31.40 -10.99 25.93
C ARG A 655 -30.88 -12.23 25.21
N GLU A 656 -29.65 -12.66 25.47
CA GLU A 656 -29.08 -13.88 24.92
C GLU A 656 -29.64 -15.15 25.55
N ARG A 657 -29.81 -15.20 26.88
CA ARG A 657 -30.55 -16.27 27.57
C ARG A 657 -32.01 -16.34 27.12
N GLN A 658 -32.64 -15.20 26.86
CA GLN A 658 -33.99 -15.12 26.29
C GLN A 658 -34.02 -15.63 24.83
N LYS A 659 -33.01 -15.29 24.02
CA LYS A 659 -32.80 -15.89 22.69
C LYS A 659 -32.53 -17.39 22.73
N GLN A 660 -31.98 -17.94 23.82
CA GLN A 660 -31.80 -19.38 24.02
C GLN A 660 -33.09 -20.09 24.45
N ARG A 661 -34.05 -19.38 25.04
CA ARG A 661 -35.38 -19.90 25.41
C ARG A 661 -36.45 -19.82 24.30
N MET A 662 -36.22 -19.06 23.23
CA MET A 662 -37.15 -18.95 22.10
C MET A 662 -37.11 -20.19 21.19
N GLY A 663 -38.29 -20.64 20.74
CA GLY A 663 -38.44 -21.79 19.84
C GLY A 663 -37.78 -21.55 18.47
N VAL A 664 -37.62 -22.60 17.67
CA VAL A 664 -36.96 -22.49 16.35
C VAL A 664 -37.74 -21.56 15.42
N ALA A 665 -39.07 -21.59 15.46
CA ALA A 665 -39.95 -20.68 14.73
C ALA A 665 -39.79 -19.23 15.21
N ASP A 666 -39.84 -18.98 16.52
CA ASP A 666 -39.64 -17.64 17.10
C ASP A 666 -38.25 -17.08 16.78
N ARG A 667 -37.22 -17.92 16.76
CA ARG A 667 -35.86 -17.53 16.33
C ARG A 667 -35.79 -17.18 14.85
N ALA A 668 -36.50 -17.90 13.99
CA ALA A 668 -36.60 -17.57 12.57
C ALA A 668 -37.34 -16.25 12.37
N MET A 669 -38.48 -16.06 13.03
CA MET A 669 -39.27 -14.82 12.98
C MET A 669 -38.51 -13.63 13.59
N TYR A 670 -37.77 -13.82 14.68
CA TYR A 670 -36.92 -12.79 15.27
C TYR A 670 -35.74 -12.42 14.36
N LYS A 671 -35.10 -13.41 13.70
CA LYS A 671 -34.07 -13.13 12.68
C LYS A 671 -34.65 -12.38 11.48
N PHE A 672 -35.82 -12.79 10.98
CA PHE A 672 -36.52 -12.13 9.88
C PHE A 672 -36.93 -10.70 10.25
N GLY A 673 -37.55 -10.50 11.41
CA GLY A 673 -37.89 -9.17 11.92
C GLY A 673 -36.66 -8.28 12.11
N ASN A 674 -35.57 -8.80 12.67
CA ASN A 674 -34.33 -8.04 12.84
C ASN A 674 -33.63 -7.74 11.49
N LEU A 675 -33.80 -8.59 10.47
CA LEU A 675 -33.33 -8.32 9.11
C LEU A 675 -34.15 -7.21 8.43
N VAL A 676 -35.49 -7.27 8.59
CA VAL A 676 -36.43 -6.29 8.03
C VAL A 676 -36.30 -4.93 8.69
N PHE A 677 -36.25 -4.86 10.03
CA PHE A 677 -36.21 -3.60 10.78
C PHE A 677 -34.79 -3.07 11.05
N GLY A 678 -33.77 -3.92 11.01
CA GLY A 678 -32.39 -3.57 11.42
C GLY A 678 -31.62 -2.71 10.42
N SER A 679 -31.96 -2.75 9.13
CA SER A 679 -31.30 -1.93 8.10
C SER A 679 -32.25 -0.86 7.54
N GLN A 680 -31.71 0.29 7.12
CA GLN A 680 -32.49 1.36 6.50
C GLN A 680 -32.93 0.98 5.07
N GLY A 681 -32.06 0.26 4.33
CA GLY A 681 -32.36 -0.22 2.98
C GLY A 681 -33.50 -1.26 2.95
N VAL A 682 -33.49 -2.27 3.83
CA VAL A 682 -34.58 -3.28 3.84
C VAL A 682 -35.89 -2.68 4.34
N ARG A 683 -35.88 -1.69 5.22
CA ARG A 683 -37.10 -0.92 5.59
C ARG A 683 -37.69 -0.18 4.39
N LEU A 684 -36.86 0.50 3.59
CA LEU A 684 -37.33 1.16 2.37
C LEU A 684 -37.83 0.15 1.33
N PHE A 685 -37.09 -0.95 1.12
CA PHE A 685 -37.49 -2.02 0.20
C PHE A 685 -38.83 -2.68 0.61
N THR A 686 -39.02 -3.01 1.90
CA THR A 686 -40.27 -3.61 2.37
C THR A 686 -41.44 -2.64 2.32
N PHE A 687 -41.22 -1.34 2.53
CA PHE A 687 -42.22 -0.30 2.32
C PHE A 687 -42.63 -0.18 0.84
N ILE A 688 -41.65 -0.14 -0.09
CA ILE A 688 -41.91 -0.12 -1.53
C ILE A 688 -42.62 -1.42 -1.97
N TYR A 689 -42.18 -2.57 -1.49
CA TYR A 689 -42.80 -3.86 -1.76
C TYR A 689 -44.27 -3.90 -1.30
N LEU A 690 -44.57 -3.38 -0.10
CA LEU A 690 -45.94 -3.25 0.37
C LEU A 690 -46.76 -2.29 -0.50
N ILE A 691 -46.21 -1.16 -0.95
CA ILE A 691 -46.90 -0.24 -1.88
C ILE A 691 -47.19 -0.95 -3.21
N VAL A 692 -46.22 -1.63 -3.81
CA VAL A 692 -46.40 -2.38 -5.06
C VAL A 692 -47.45 -3.49 -4.88
N LEU A 693 -47.44 -4.21 -3.76
CA LEU A 693 -48.45 -5.20 -3.42
C LEU A 693 -49.85 -4.57 -3.33
N HIS A 694 -49.99 -3.43 -2.65
CA HIS A 694 -51.27 -2.72 -2.55
C HIS A 694 -51.76 -2.20 -3.90
N LEU A 695 -50.87 -1.66 -4.74
CA LEU A 695 -51.18 -1.24 -6.10
C LEU A 695 -51.60 -2.41 -7.00
N LEU A 696 -50.97 -3.58 -6.85
CA LEU A 696 -51.32 -4.81 -7.58
C LEU A 696 -52.68 -5.33 -7.12
N VAL A 697 -52.93 -5.42 -5.81
CA VAL A 697 -54.22 -5.82 -5.25
C VAL A 697 -55.32 -4.85 -5.69
N PHE A 698 -55.10 -3.54 -5.56
CA PHE A 698 -56.05 -2.51 -6.00
C PHE A 698 -56.29 -2.55 -7.51
N GLY A 699 -55.23 -2.72 -8.32
CA GLY A 699 -55.35 -2.91 -9.76
C GLY A 699 -56.12 -4.16 -10.15
N SER A 700 -55.97 -5.27 -9.41
CA SER A 700 -56.75 -6.50 -9.61
C SER A 700 -58.23 -6.29 -9.24
N LEU A 701 -58.52 -5.57 -8.15
CA LEU A 701 -59.86 -5.20 -7.71
C LEU A 701 -60.54 -4.25 -8.71
N VAL A 702 -59.82 -3.24 -9.22
CA VAL A 702 -60.33 -2.33 -10.26
C VAL A 702 -60.58 -3.09 -11.56
N ARG A 703 -59.67 -3.97 -11.99
CA ARG A 703 -59.87 -4.81 -13.20
C ARG A 703 -61.07 -5.74 -13.05
N MET A 704 -61.21 -6.39 -11.90
CA MET A 704 -62.34 -7.27 -11.58
C MET A 704 -63.65 -6.48 -11.51
N THR A 705 -63.66 -5.32 -10.86
CA THR A 705 -64.83 -4.43 -10.77
C THR A 705 -65.22 -3.89 -12.15
N HIS A 706 -64.25 -3.50 -12.98
CA HIS A 706 -64.49 -3.03 -14.35
C HIS A 706 -65.09 -4.15 -15.20
N HIS A 707 -64.54 -5.38 -15.13
CA HIS A 707 -65.07 -6.55 -15.83
C HIS A 707 -66.47 -6.96 -15.34
N SER A 708 -66.74 -6.86 -14.04
CA SER A 708 -68.10 -7.06 -13.50
C SER A 708 -69.05 -5.96 -13.95
N SER A 709 -68.59 -4.71 -14.04
CA SER A 709 -69.42 -3.60 -14.52
C SER A 709 -69.70 -3.68 -16.02
N SER A 710 -68.73 -4.09 -16.86
CA SER A 710 -68.97 -4.27 -18.30
C SER A 710 -69.95 -5.41 -18.56
N GLN A 711 -69.87 -6.52 -17.83
CA GLN A 711 -70.88 -7.58 -17.91
C GLN A 711 -72.27 -7.12 -17.44
N LEU A 712 -72.37 -6.26 -16.42
CA LEU A 712 -73.63 -5.64 -16.01
C LEU A 712 -74.18 -4.70 -17.09
N TYR A 713 -73.32 -3.91 -17.76
CA TYR A 713 -73.73 -3.07 -18.89
C TYR A 713 -74.17 -3.90 -20.09
N GLU A 714 -73.44 -4.94 -20.47
CA GLU A 714 -73.81 -5.87 -21.55
C GLU A 714 -75.15 -6.57 -21.26
N HIS A 715 -75.37 -7.00 -20.01
CA HIS A 715 -76.66 -7.58 -19.58
C HIS A 715 -77.79 -6.53 -19.57
N GLN A 716 -77.51 -5.29 -19.16
CA GLN A 716 -78.51 -4.22 -19.22
C GLN A 716 -78.84 -3.83 -20.67
N GLN A 717 -77.84 -3.83 -21.55
CA GLN A 717 -77.98 -3.60 -22.98
C GLN A 717 -78.84 -4.70 -23.61
N SER A 718 -78.54 -5.98 -23.35
CA SER A 718 -79.33 -7.10 -23.89
C SER A 718 -80.77 -7.14 -23.38
N VAL A 719 -81.02 -6.69 -22.14
CA VAL A 719 -82.39 -6.51 -21.61
C VAL A 719 -83.11 -5.33 -22.27
N LEU A 720 -82.40 -4.25 -22.61
CA LEU A 720 -82.97 -3.13 -23.37
C LEU A 720 -83.26 -3.50 -24.81
N ASP A 721 -82.36 -4.21 -25.48
CA ASP A 721 -82.53 -4.70 -26.85
C ASP A 721 -83.66 -5.74 -26.90
N SER A 722 -83.71 -6.70 -25.98
CA SER A 722 -84.83 -7.65 -25.85
C SER A 722 -86.17 -6.95 -25.58
N LYS A 723 -86.16 -5.84 -24.83
CA LYS A 723 -87.35 -5.01 -24.61
C LYS A 723 -87.73 -4.19 -25.83
N HIS A 724 -86.76 -3.78 -26.65
CA HIS A 724 -86.99 -3.08 -27.91
C HIS A 724 -87.53 -4.04 -28.98
N ASP A 725 -87.00 -5.26 -29.07
CA ASP A 725 -87.55 -6.35 -29.88
C ASP A 725 -88.98 -6.70 -29.44
N ALA A 726 -89.24 -6.85 -28.13
CA ALA A 726 -90.60 -7.08 -27.63
C ALA A 726 -91.56 -5.94 -27.97
N MET A 727 -91.09 -4.68 -27.98
CA MET A 727 -91.88 -3.52 -28.38
C MET A 727 -92.08 -3.44 -29.91
N GLY A 728 -91.09 -3.88 -30.70
CA GLY A 728 -91.18 -4.04 -32.15
C GLY A 728 -92.14 -5.15 -32.56
N VAL A 729 -92.17 -6.26 -31.84
CA VAL A 729 -93.17 -7.33 -31.99
C VAL A 729 -94.57 -6.80 -31.65
N MET A 730 -94.74 -6.05 -30.54
CA MET A 730 -96.02 -5.41 -30.23
C MET A 730 -96.46 -4.40 -31.30
N HIS A 731 -95.54 -3.72 -31.97
CA HIS A 731 -95.87 -2.84 -33.10
C HIS A 731 -96.22 -3.58 -34.39
N HIS A 732 -95.90 -4.88 -34.50
CA HIS A 732 -96.25 -5.74 -35.62
C HIS A 732 -97.51 -6.60 -35.38
N ASP A 733 -97.96 -6.76 -34.13
CA ASP A 733 -99.15 -7.56 -33.75
C ASP A 733 -100.46 -6.75 -33.68
N GLU A 734 -100.45 -5.45 -33.99
CA GLU A 734 -101.68 -4.62 -34.03
C GLU A 734 -102.49 -4.74 -35.34
N GLN A 735 -102.34 -5.87 -36.06
CA GLN A 735 -103.26 -6.35 -37.11
C GLN A 735 -103.63 -7.83 -36.90
N GLY A 736 -104.02 -8.22 -35.67
CA GLY A 736 -104.10 -9.64 -35.25
C GLY A 736 -105.33 -10.15 -34.46
N SER A 737 -106.34 -9.34 -34.15
CA SER A 737 -107.70 -9.77 -33.69
C SER A 737 -107.84 -10.81 -32.54
N SER A 738 -108.14 -10.30 -31.33
CA SER A 738 -109.20 -10.79 -30.41
C SER A 738 -109.34 -12.30 -30.08
N ALA A 739 -109.01 -12.71 -28.83
CA ALA A 739 -109.98 -13.34 -27.88
C ALA A 739 -109.41 -13.71 -26.48
N ALA A 740 -110.26 -13.52 -25.45
CA ALA A 740 -110.40 -14.30 -24.21
C ALA A 740 -109.21 -14.54 -23.22
N SER A 741 -109.23 -13.75 -22.15
CA SER A 741 -108.87 -14.07 -20.74
C SER A 741 -108.86 -15.54 -20.27
N HIS A 742 -107.87 -15.95 -19.43
CA HIS A 742 -108.01 -16.05 -17.95
C HIS A 742 -106.79 -16.61 -17.17
N THR A 743 -106.30 -15.83 -16.19
CA THR A 743 -105.77 -16.20 -14.83
C THR A 743 -104.61 -17.20 -14.57
N THR A 744 -103.65 -16.71 -13.74
CA THR A 744 -102.82 -17.40 -12.71
C THR A 744 -101.80 -18.48 -13.14
N GLY A 745 -100.57 -18.55 -12.60
CA GLY A 745 -99.85 -17.69 -11.65
C GLY A 745 -98.63 -18.41 -11.00
N VAL A 746 -97.87 -17.70 -10.15
CA VAL A 746 -97.03 -18.25 -9.06
C VAL A 746 -95.68 -18.95 -9.41
N LEU A 747 -94.60 -18.18 -9.24
CA LEU A 747 -93.33 -18.47 -8.52
C LEU A 747 -92.41 -19.68 -8.85
N SER A 748 -91.13 -19.32 -9.02
CA SER A 748 -89.90 -20.04 -8.59
C SER A 748 -89.52 -21.31 -9.38
N ARG A 749 -88.25 -21.51 -9.79
CA ARG A 749 -87.03 -21.48 -8.98
C ARG A 749 -85.76 -21.48 -9.87
N LEU A 750 -84.68 -20.87 -9.37
CA LEU A 750 -83.27 -21.12 -9.76
C LEU A 750 -82.86 -22.57 -9.36
N PRO A 751 -81.74 -23.13 -9.84
CA PRO A 751 -80.37 -22.59 -9.69
C PRO A 751 -79.85 -21.76 -10.86
#